data_AF-A0A402BCI1-F1
#
_entry.id   AF-A0A402BCI1-F1
#
_cell.length_a   1.000
_cell.length_b   1.000
_cell.length_c   1.000
_cell.angle_alpha   90.00
_cell.angle_beta   90.00
_cell.angle_gamma   90.00
#
_symmetry.space_group_name_H-M   'P 1'
#
loop_
_entity.id
_entity.type
_entity.pdbx_description
1 polymer ?
#
loop_
_entity_poly.entity_id
_entity_poly.type
_entity_poly.pdbx_seq_one_letter_code
_entity_poly.pdbx_strand_id
1 'polypeptide(L)'
;MSEELEILPVDIHLPGLLKVLGEHLYSDPRVAIRELIQNAHDSCVRRRQEDGSLDDGYEPEITVSIDSTSQQLLIQDNGSGLTHDEITVFLATVGRGYTRELRERLGNAQREEALDLIGMFGLGLLSSFMIATRIEITTSSYQAPAEAWRWISDGGQSYALRKATRETIGTTVRLDLRTDAQFLLDHTILRAVLKTYAAFLPIPIYLGEDAFPINNTPAPWLVDGDEEPGPGQRARYSAWIEDRTELRPLTVLPLTDVETEAGEVIPLRGVLFVPPRSIISLQEFGDVTVYVRHMLITERERDLLPAWARFVSGIVDCPALNPTASRETLRHDEVFAAVQAALEKALFAHFEDLADHAPLDWQAIVQAHNDLIKGWSVRAPELFTRVADLVSFKTSRGELTLPAYLRENPGRIFYYDNEDGVTQALALFEARRLAVIDARWFADTAFLKAYGNVYGVPVEELTPSASYLFTPVEDPNHHWQALLAACQAEGFPVRLLAYEPEHLPMILLYPAGAQKVRRAQHNMDEGRFVGPIRSLVRGFLERQQVDDAVMKGVLHLNARNPLLRRIRDMGPEHANFAPLLSILVANARMFAGQNLSAQDAIACFEQINTSLSGIAGLMPDEASHGHALTIRQLTALGLQPAAANRLTAEFETVEALLQSDAQQVAERLHISPLLLATIYEELRRQPVAPTTEEIPTNGKLLSLNDARQTRDARTHEELKNDGE
;
A
#
# COMPACT_ATOMS: atom_id res chain seq x y z
N MET A 1 -14.83 32.30 -64.45
CA MET A 1 -15.85 32.27 -63.39
C MET A 1 -15.11 32.50 -62.09
N SER A 2 -15.21 33.71 -61.53
CA SER A 2 -14.69 33.99 -60.20
C SER A 2 -15.70 33.45 -59.19
N GLU A 3 -15.30 32.46 -58.39
CA GLU A 3 -16.11 31.96 -57.28
C GLU A 3 -16.36 33.10 -56.29
N GLU A 4 -17.63 33.41 -56.03
CA GLU A 4 -18.01 34.34 -54.96
C GLU A 4 -17.71 33.69 -53.62
N LEU A 5 -16.71 34.23 -52.92
CA LEU A 5 -16.25 33.74 -51.64
C LEU A 5 -17.02 34.48 -50.54
N GLU A 6 -17.97 33.79 -49.90
CA GLU A 6 -18.74 34.32 -48.78
C GLU A 6 -17.95 34.10 -47.48
N ILE A 7 -17.56 35.18 -46.82
CA ILE A 7 -16.86 35.16 -45.53
C ILE A 7 -17.89 35.49 -44.46
N LEU A 8 -18.33 34.47 -43.73
CA LEU A 8 -19.27 34.59 -42.61
C LEU A 8 -18.52 34.61 -41.27
N PRO A 9 -18.96 35.41 -40.29
CA PRO A 9 -18.39 35.40 -38.95
C PRO A 9 -18.70 34.07 -38.22
N VAL A 10 -17.81 33.69 -37.30
CA VAL A 10 -18.02 32.54 -36.42
C VAL A 10 -18.72 33.02 -35.15
N ASP A 11 -19.94 32.54 -34.90
CA ASP A 11 -20.68 32.80 -33.67
C ASP A 11 -20.32 31.77 -32.58
N ILE A 12 -20.14 32.24 -31.33
CA ILE A 12 -19.81 31.40 -30.17
C ILE A 12 -21.03 31.27 -29.26
N HIS A 13 -21.50 30.05 -29.02
CA HIS A 13 -22.61 29.78 -28.11
C HIS A 13 -22.13 29.71 -26.66
N LEU A 14 -22.23 30.84 -25.94
CA LEU A 14 -21.74 30.99 -24.56
C LEU A 14 -22.27 29.93 -23.56
N PRO A 15 -23.57 29.56 -23.53
CA PRO A 15 -24.05 28.50 -22.64
C PRO A 15 -23.40 27.13 -22.94
N GLY A 16 -23.08 26.85 -24.20
CA GLY A 16 -22.35 25.65 -24.60
C GLY A 16 -20.90 25.68 -24.14
N LEU A 17 -20.25 26.84 -24.24
CA LEU A 17 -18.89 27.03 -23.75
C LEU A 17 -18.81 26.89 -22.22
N LEU A 18 -19.75 27.48 -21.48
CA LEU A 18 -19.85 27.36 -20.02
C LEU A 18 -20.06 25.91 -19.59
N LYS A 19 -20.90 25.16 -20.33
CA LYS A 19 -21.09 23.73 -20.11
C LYS A 19 -19.79 22.94 -20.30
N VAL A 20 -19.04 23.19 -21.38
CA VAL A 20 -17.74 22.55 -21.62
C VAL A 20 -16.70 22.96 -20.55
N LEU A 21 -16.68 24.22 -20.13
CA LEU A 21 -15.81 24.69 -19.05
C LEU A 21 -16.09 23.95 -17.73
N GLY A 22 -17.36 23.82 -17.37
CA GLY A 22 -17.77 23.16 -16.12
C GLY A 22 -17.73 21.63 -16.15
N GLU A 23 -17.95 20.98 -17.31
CA GLU A 23 -17.99 19.51 -17.40
C GLU A 23 -16.64 18.88 -17.79
N HIS A 24 -15.74 19.64 -18.42
CA HIS A 24 -14.53 19.07 -19.03
C HIS A 24 -13.22 19.82 -18.74
N LEU A 25 -13.27 21.08 -18.28
CA LEU A 25 -12.05 21.85 -18.01
C LEU A 25 -11.74 22.02 -16.53
N TYR A 26 -12.73 22.04 -15.64
CA TYR A 26 -12.50 22.09 -14.20
C TYR A 26 -13.16 20.91 -13.53
N SER A 27 -12.36 20.11 -12.82
CA SER A 27 -12.87 18.96 -12.06
C SER A 27 -13.29 19.37 -10.64
N ASP A 28 -12.73 20.46 -10.12
CA ASP A 28 -13.04 21.03 -8.81
C ASP A 28 -13.71 22.41 -8.93
N PRO A 29 -14.99 22.57 -8.52
CA PRO A 29 -15.67 23.86 -8.59
C PRO A 29 -15.02 24.94 -7.70
N ARG A 30 -14.22 24.56 -6.69
CA ARG A 30 -13.50 25.50 -5.81
C ARG A 30 -12.45 26.31 -6.57
N VAL A 31 -12.03 25.89 -7.77
CA VAL A 31 -11.16 26.65 -8.67
C VAL A 31 -11.74 28.04 -9.01
N ALA A 32 -13.07 28.20 -8.99
CA ALA A 32 -13.68 29.51 -9.17
C ALA A 32 -13.20 30.56 -8.15
N ILE A 33 -12.95 30.15 -6.89
CA ILE A 33 -12.40 31.04 -5.85
C ILE A 33 -10.97 31.41 -6.19
N ARG A 34 -10.15 30.44 -6.61
CA ARG A 34 -8.76 30.66 -7.05
C ARG A 34 -8.69 31.75 -8.14
N GLU A 35 -9.52 31.63 -9.18
CA GLU A 35 -9.51 32.58 -10.31
C GLU A 35 -9.99 33.98 -9.90
N LEU A 36 -10.95 34.09 -8.97
CA LEU A 36 -11.41 35.39 -8.48
C LEU A 36 -10.37 36.08 -7.58
N ILE A 37 -9.72 35.33 -6.69
CA ILE A 37 -8.61 35.86 -5.87
C ILE A 37 -7.45 36.29 -6.76
N GLN A 38 -7.17 35.53 -7.81
CA GLN A 38 -6.16 35.89 -8.80
C GLN A 38 -6.50 37.22 -9.51
N ASN A 39 -7.74 37.41 -9.93
CA ASN A 39 -8.16 38.67 -10.57
C ASN A 39 -8.07 39.86 -9.60
N ALA A 40 -8.44 39.65 -8.32
CA ALA A 40 -8.29 40.64 -7.26
C ALA A 40 -6.81 41.00 -7.03
N HIS A 41 -5.92 40.00 -7.00
CA HIS A 41 -4.49 40.20 -6.89
C HIS A 41 -3.92 40.99 -8.08
N ASP A 42 -4.21 40.55 -9.31
CA ASP A 42 -3.75 41.22 -10.53
C ASP A 42 -4.28 42.67 -10.62
N SER A 43 -5.49 42.95 -10.12
CA SER A 43 -6.08 44.30 -10.01
C SER A 43 -5.23 45.20 -9.10
N CYS A 44 -4.79 44.69 -7.95
CA CYS A 44 -3.94 45.43 -7.02
C CYS A 44 -2.53 45.66 -7.57
N VAL A 45 -1.91 44.65 -8.20
CA VAL A 45 -0.61 44.79 -8.86
C VAL A 45 -0.69 45.85 -9.97
N ARG A 46 -1.73 45.79 -10.81
CA ARG A 46 -1.98 46.76 -11.87
C ARG A 46 -2.06 48.19 -11.32
N ARG A 47 -2.83 48.40 -10.24
CA ARG A 47 -2.96 49.74 -9.65
C ARG A 47 -1.61 50.28 -9.19
N ARG A 48 -0.83 49.45 -8.49
CA ARG A 48 0.50 49.84 -8.03
C ARG A 48 1.42 50.28 -9.17
N GLN A 49 1.30 49.66 -10.34
CA GLN A 49 2.13 49.98 -11.51
C GLN A 49 1.63 51.20 -12.30
N GLU A 50 0.31 51.34 -12.47
CA GLU A 50 -0.26 52.33 -13.39
C GLU A 50 -0.77 53.61 -12.72
N ASP A 51 -1.07 53.58 -11.42
CA ASP A 51 -1.57 54.72 -10.67
C ASP A 51 -0.41 55.56 -10.12
N GLY A 52 0.08 56.49 -10.95
CA GLY A 52 1.15 57.43 -10.54
C GLY A 52 0.73 58.45 -9.48
N SER A 53 -0.50 58.39 -8.97
CA SER A 53 -1.00 59.25 -7.89
C SER A 53 -0.99 58.59 -6.51
N LEU A 54 -0.56 57.32 -6.42
CA LEU A 54 -0.42 56.63 -5.15
C LEU A 54 0.67 57.30 -4.30
N ASP A 55 0.30 57.69 -3.08
CA ASP A 55 1.26 58.04 -2.04
C ASP A 55 2.00 56.77 -1.56
N ASP A 56 3.15 56.91 -0.89
CA ASP A 56 3.92 55.81 -0.28
C ASP A 56 3.11 54.92 0.70
N GLY A 57 1.87 55.30 1.05
CA GLY A 57 0.98 54.61 1.99
C GLY A 57 -0.13 53.75 1.37
N TYR A 58 -0.16 53.49 0.06
CA TYR A 58 -1.12 52.53 -0.50
C TYR A 58 -0.77 51.09 -0.12
N GLU A 59 -1.61 50.50 0.73
CA GLU A 59 -1.53 49.10 1.12
C GLU A 59 -2.57 48.28 0.34
N PRO A 60 -2.17 47.45 -0.63
CA PRO A 60 -3.12 46.61 -1.34
C PRO A 60 -3.66 45.52 -0.41
N GLU A 61 -4.97 45.27 -0.49
CA GLU A 61 -5.63 44.25 0.31
C GLU A 61 -6.76 43.59 -0.49
N ILE A 62 -7.03 42.34 -0.13
CA ILE A 62 -8.16 41.57 -0.65
C ILE A 62 -8.97 41.07 0.55
N THR A 63 -10.29 41.26 0.51
CA THR A 63 -11.20 40.78 1.56
C THR A 63 -12.22 39.84 0.95
N VAL A 64 -12.28 38.63 1.50
CA VAL A 64 -13.32 37.63 1.18
C VAL A 64 -14.28 37.58 2.34
N SER A 65 -15.58 37.76 2.12
CA SER A 65 -16.55 37.77 3.20
C SER A 65 -17.85 37.06 2.82
N ILE A 66 -18.56 36.60 3.84
CA ILE A 66 -19.86 35.94 3.70
C ILE A 66 -20.92 36.93 4.19
N ASP A 67 -21.87 37.29 3.33
CA ASP A 67 -23.06 38.01 3.75
C ASP A 67 -24.13 37.00 4.16
N SER A 68 -24.22 36.75 5.46
CA SER A 68 -25.20 35.82 6.03
C SER A 68 -26.66 36.25 5.78
N THR A 69 -26.93 37.53 5.54
CA THR A 69 -28.29 38.05 5.31
C THR A 69 -28.78 37.70 3.92
N SER A 70 -27.93 37.93 2.92
CA SER A 70 -28.24 37.65 1.51
C SER A 70 -27.80 36.25 1.06
N GLN A 71 -27.08 35.51 1.91
CA GLN A 71 -26.46 34.21 1.60
C GLN A 71 -25.52 34.29 0.39
N GLN A 72 -24.72 35.37 0.35
CA GLN A 72 -23.80 35.65 -0.75
C GLN A 72 -22.35 35.51 -0.30
N LEU A 73 -21.50 35.12 -1.25
CA LEU A 73 -20.05 35.21 -1.11
C LEU A 73 -19.56 36.49 -1.80
N LEU A 74 -18.71 37.24 -1.11
CA LEU A 74 -18.16 38.52 -1.57
C LEU A 74 -16.64 38.44 -1.63
N ILE A 75 -16.07 38.93 -2.73
CA ILE A 75 -14.62 39.11 -2.89
C ILE A 75 -14.39 40.56 -3.28
N GLN A 76 -13.63 41.27 -2.46
CA GLN A 76 -13.36 42.69 -2.60
C GLN A 76 -11.87 42.94 -2.70
N ASP A 77 -11.46 43.79 -3.62
CA ASP A 77 -10.11 44.33 -3.73
C ASP A 77 -10.14 45.85 -3.72
N ASN A 78 -9.04 46.45 -3.26
CA ASN A 78 -8.76 47.87 -3.39
C ASN A 78 -7.82 48.18 -4.58
N GLY A 79 -7.82 47.30 -5.60
CA GLY A 79 -6.97 47.40 -6.78
C GLY A 79 -7.49 48.41 -7.80
N SER A 80 -7.12 48.25 -9.08
CA SER A 80 -7.29 49.30 -10.10
C SER A 80 -8.75 49.65 -10.36
N GLY A 81 -9.66 48.69 -10.15
CA GLY A 81 -11.02 48.78 -10.64
C GLY A 81 -11.10 48.80 -12.18
N LEU A 82 -12.31 49.00 -12.70
CA LEU A 82 -12.57 49.05 -14.15
C LEU A 82 -13.42 50.29 -14.50
N THR A 83 -13.05 50.93 -15.60
CA THR A 83 -13.87 51.96 -16.26
C THR A 83 -14.99 51.31 -17.09
N HIS A 84 -15.94 52.11 -17.55
CA HIS A 84 -17.02 51.65 -18.41
C HIS A 84 -16.53 50.89 -19.66
N ASP A 85 -15.49 51.42 -20.32
CA ASP A 85 -14.99 50.87 -21.56
C ASP A 85 -14.23 49.56 -21.31
N GLU A 86 -13.48 49.49 -20.22
CA GLU A 86 -12.78 48.28 -19.79
C GLU A 86 -13.74 47.15 -19.40
N ILE A 87 -14.89 47.46 -18.79
CA ILE A 87 -15.94 46.47 -18.53
C ILE A 87 -16.42 45.85 -19.85
N THR A 88 -16.66 46.68 -20.86
CA THR A 88 -17.13 46.23 -22.18
C THR A 88 -16.06 45.42 -22.93
N VAL A 89 -14.78 45.73 -22.73
CA VAL A 89 -13.68 45.01 -23.39
C VAL A 89 -13.31 43.70 -22.67
N PHE A 90 -13.19 43.72 -21.35
CA PHE A 90 -12.59 42.61 -20.59
C PHE A 90 -13.60 41.70 -19.88
N LEU A 91 -14.77 42.22 -19.48
CA LEU A 91 -15.81 41.39 -18.85
C LEU A 91 -16.81 40.85 -19.88
N ALA A 92 -17.08 41.62 -20.94
CA ALA A 92 -18.07 41.23 -21.95
C ALA A 92 -17.49 40.45 -23.15
N THR A 93 -16.16 40.37 -23.30
CA THR A 93 -15.52 39.63 -24.40
C THR A 93 -14.73 38.45 -23.87
N VAL A 94 -15.21 37.24 -24.17
CA VAL A 94 -14.56 35.98 -23.75
C VAL A 94 -13.17 35.85 -24.37
N GLY A 95 -12.16 35.52 -23.56
CA GLY A 95 -10.80 35.26 -24.02
C GLY A 95 -9.92 36.50 -24.22
N ARG A 96 -10.42 37.70 -23.86
CA ARG A 96 -9.61 38.92 -23.74
C ARG A 96 -9.43 39.28 -22.27
N GLY A 97 -8.19 39.39 -21.81
CA GLY A 97 -7.85 39.81 -20.46
C GLY A 97 -6.76 40.87 -20.47
N TYR A 98 -6.98 41.97 -19.73
CA TYR A 98 -6.03 43.08 -19.64
C TYR A 98 -4.67 42.63 -19.10
N THR A 99 -4.66 41.72 -18.12
CA THR A 99 -3.44 41.13 -17.55
C THR A 99 -2.51 40.55 -18.62
N ARG A 100 -3.06 39.94 -19.67
CA ARG A 100 -2.26 39.39 -20.77
C ARG A 100 -1.60 40.50 -21.58
N GLU A 101 -2.34 41.55 -21.92
CA GLU A 101 -1.82 42.71 -22.66
C GLU A 101 -0.76 43.46 -21.85
N LEU A 102 -0.99 43.63 -20.53
CA LEU A 102 -0.03 44.24 -19.62
C LEU A 102 1.26 43.42 -19.52
N ARG A 103 1.15 42.09 -19.41
CA ARG A 103 2.31 41.19 -19.38
C ARG A 103 3.13 41.25 -20.67
N GLU A 104 2.49 41.31 -21.84
CA GLU A 104 3.20 41.46 -23.12
C GLU A 104 3.92 42.81 -23.22
N ARG A 105 3.36 43.87 -22.63
CA ARG A 105 4.01 45.18 -22.53
C ARG A 105 5.21 45.16 -21.57
N LEU A 106 5.05 44.59 -20.38
CA LEU A 106 6.10 44.52 -19.35
C LEU A 106 7.22 43.53 -19.71
N GLY A 107 6.90 42.40 -20.34
CA GLY A 107 7.87 41.34 -20.67
C GLY A 107 9.01 41.77 -21.58
N ASN A 108 8.88 42.92 -22.27
CA ASN A 108 9.92 43.50 -23.10
C ASN A 108 10.88 44.45 -22.34
N ALA A 109 10.55 44.88 -21.12
CA ALA A 109 11.31 45.92 -20.39
C ALA A 109 11.54 45.64 -18.89
N GLN A 110 10.63 44.93 -18.20
CA GLN A 110 10.64 44.66 -16.75
C GLN A 110 10.21 43.22 -16.47
N ARG A 111 11.19 42.29 -16.44
CA ARG A 111 10.94 40.84 -16.38
C ARG A 111 10.37 40.38 -15.03
N GLU A 112 10.85 40.92 -13.92
CA GLU A 112 10.37 40.58 -12.56
C GLU A 112 8.91 41.01 -12.36
N GLU A 113 8.57 42.25 -12.73
CA GLU A 113 7.20 42.78 -12.63
C GLU A 113 6.19 42.04 -13.52
N ALA A 114 6.66 41.42 -14.61
CA ALA A 114 5.83 40.56 -15.47
C ALA A 114 5.59 39.17 -14.86
N LEU A 115 6.43 38.72 -13.91
CA LEU A 115 6.25 37.45 -13.18
C LEU A 115 5.18 37.57 -12.09
N ASP A 116 4.99 38.77 -11.53
CA ASP A 116 3.97 39.06 -10.50
C ASP A 116 2.52 38.95 -11.03
N LEU A 117 2.33 39.06 -12.35
CA LEU A 117 1.04 38.88 -13.01
C LEU A 117 0.73 37.40 -13.24
N ILE A 118 -0.44 36.95 -12.81
CA ILE A 118 -0.79 35.53 -12.83
C ILE A 118 -1.76 35.20 -13.98
N GLY A 119 -2.65 36.13 -14.35
CA GLY A 119 -3.69 35.95 -15.39
C GLY A 119 -3.16 35.64 -16.80
N MET A 120 -3.71 34.62 -17.48
CA MET A 120 -3.28 34.22 -18.83
C MET A 120 -4.38 34.12 -19.89
N PHE A 121 -5.59 33.65 -19.54
CA PHE A 121 -6.59 33.21 -20.53
C PHE A 121 -7.83 34.10 -20.65
N GLY A 122 -8.10 34.99 -19.67
CA GLY A 122 -9.29 35.85 -19.69
C GLY A 122 -10.63 35.10 -19.57
N LEU A 123 -10.62 33.95 -18.86
CA LEU A 123 -11.80 33.11 -18.61
C LEU A 123 -12.19 33.04 -17.12
N GLY A 124 -11.40 33.64 -16.22
CA GLY A 124 -11.54 33.47 -14.77
C GLY A 124 -12.88 33.96 -14.18
N LEU A 125 -13.56 34.91 -14.83
CA LEU A 125 -14.91 35.31 -14.43
C LEU A 125 -15.96 34.26 -14.81
N LEU A 126 -15.78 33.56 -15.94
CA LEU A 126 -16.74 32.56 -16.40
C LEU A 126 -16.72 31.31 -15.50
N SER A 127 -15.56 30.94 -14.94
CA SER A 127 -15.46 29.86 -13.95
C SER A 127 -16.31 30.12 -12.71
N SER A 128 -16.63 31.37 -12.37
CA SER A 128 -17.50 31.69 -11.23
C SER A 128 -18.94 31.17 -11.40
N PHE A 129 -19.42 30.97 -12.63
CA PHE A 129 -20.73 30.34 -12.88
C PHE A 129 -20.77 28.84 -12.56
N MET A 130 -19.63 28.20 -12.30
CA MET A 130 -19.59 26.82 -11.77
C MET A 130 -20.13 26.75 -10.34
N ILE A 131 -19.97 27.83 -9.56
CA ILE A 131 -20.41 27.91 -8.16
C ILE A 131 -21.56 28.89 -7.95
N ALA A 132 -21.81 29.80 -8.88
CA ALA A 132 -22.82 30.85 -8.75
C ALA A 132 -23.90 30.77 -9.84
N THR A 133 -25.14 31.04 -9.44
CA THR A 133 -26.29 31.23 -10.36
C THR A 133 -26.32 32.64 -10.94
N ARG A 134 -25.76 33.61 -10.22
CA ARG A 134 -25.69 35.01 -10.63
C ARG A 134 -24.45 35.66 -10.03
N ILE A 135 -23.84 36.54 -10.82
CA ILE A 135 -22.65 37.31 -10.47
C ILE A 135 -22.99 38.79 -10.58
N GLU A 136 -22.62 39.55 -9.56
CA GLU A 136 -22.74 41.01 -9.54
C GLU A 136 -21.39 41.64 -9.20
N ILE A 137 -20.88 42.47 -10.11
CA ILE A 137 -19.61 43.18 -9.95
C ILE A 137 -19.93 44.65 -9.77
N THR A 138 -19.44 45.26 -8.69
CA THR A 138 -19.48 46.72 -8.49
C THR A 138 -18.06 47.24 -8.42
N THR A 139 -17.68 48.14 -9.32
CA THR A 139 -16.30 48.59 -9.50
C THR A 139 -16.20 50.11 -9.69
N SER A 140 -15.14 50.71 -9.18
CA SER A 140 -14.74 52.11 -9.40
C SER A 140 -13.25 52.14 -9.76
N SER A 141 -12.90 52.78 -10.87
CA SER A 141 -11.52 52.80 -11.37
C SER A 141 -10.70 53.95 -10.79
N TYR A 142 -9.40 53.73 -10.56
CA TYR A 142 -8.48 54.81 -10.19
C TYR A 142 -8.39 55.91 -11.27
N GLN A 143 -8.68 55.57 -12.53
CA GLN A 143 -8.70 56.51 -13.65
C GLN A 143 -9.94 57.44 -13.62
N ALA A 144 -11.01 57.01 -12.97
CA ALA A 144 -12.28 57.73 -12.87
C ALA A 144 -12.93 57.49 -11.49
N PRO A 145 -12.32 57.95 -10.39
CA PRO A 145 -12.69 57.55 -9.03
C PRO A 145 -14.09 58.03 -8.60
N ALA A 146 -14.63 59.03 -9.28
CA ALA A 146 -15.98 59.55 -9.07
C ALA A 146 -17.08 58.72 -9.77
N GLU A 147 -16.70 57.76 -10.62
CA GLU A 147 -17.63 56.91 -11.35
C GLU A 147 -17.56 55.47 -10.85
N ALA A 148 -18.72 54.91 -10.53
CA ALA A 148 -18.85 53.50 -10.24
C ALA A 148 -19.89 52.84 -11.15
N TRP A 149 -19.61 51.59 -11.50
CA TRP A 149 -20.44 50.80 -12.39
C TRP A 149 -20.80 49.48 -11.73
N ARG A 150 -22.02 49.01 -12.02
CA ARG A 150 -22.52 47.71 -11.58
C ARG A 150 -22.87 46.85 -12.78
N TRP A 151 -22.15 45.75 -12.91
CA TRP A 151 -22.33 44.72 -13.92
C TRP A 151 -23.02 43.51 -13.29
N ILE A 152 -24.03 42.95 -13.96
CA ILE A 152 -24.83 41.83 -13.46
C ILE A 152 -25.03 40.81 -14.58
N SER A 153 -24.76 39.53 -14.31
CA SER A 153 -25.05 38.44 -15.24
C SER A 153 -25.48 37.17 -14.50
N ASP A 154 -26.36 36.40 -15.13
CA ASP A 154 -26.85 35.10 -14.71
C ASP A 154 -26.24 33.93 -15.52
N GLY A 155 -25.23 34.22 -16.33
CA GLY A 155 -24.58 33.23 -17.21
C GLY A 155 -25.27 33.05 -18.56
N GLY A 156 -26.30 33.85 -18.84
CA GLY A 156 -26.94 33.94 -20.15
C GLY A 156 -26.08 34.66 -21.21
N GLN A 157 -26.65 34.89 -22.40
CA GLN A 157 -25.97 35.57 -23.52
C GLN A 157 -25.89 37.10 -23.35
N SER A 158 -26.44 37.64 -22.25
CA SER A 158 -26.51 39.09 -21.99
C SER A 158 -26.15 39.41 -20.54
N TYR A 159 -25.69 40.63 -20.31
CA TYR A 159 -25.47 41.19 -18.98
C TYR A 159 -26.14 42.56 -18.88
N ALA A 160 -26.41 43.01 -17.65
CA ALA A 160 -26.89 44.35 -17.37
C ALA A 160 -25.74 45.21 -16.84
N LEU A 161 -25.60 46.43 -17.35
CA LEU A 161 -24.63 47.43 -16.89
C LEU A 161 -25.36 48.71 -16.52
N ARG A 162 -25.11 49.23 -15.31
CA ARG A 162 -25.70 50.48 -14.83
C ARG A 162 -24.73 51.28 -13.97
N LYS A 163 -24.96 52.59 -13.85
CA LYS A 163 -24.26 53.43 -12.88
C LYS A 163 -24.55 52.98 -11.46
N ALA A 164 -23.54 53.07 -10.60
CA ALA A 164 -23.58 52.71 -9.20
C ALA A 164 -22.86 53.76 -8.35
N THR A 165 -22.81 53.54 -7.05
CA THR A 165 -22.04 54.34 -6.10
C THR A 165 -21.09 53.41 -5.35
N ARG A 166 -19.84 53.82 -5.20
CA ARG A 166 -18.82 53.14 -4.41
C ARG A 166 -17.92 54.20 -3.78
N GLU A 167 -17.61 54.05 -2.50
CA GLU A 167 -16.83 55.05 -1.74
C GLU A 167 -15.33 54.94 -2.03
N THR A 168 -14.85 53.74 -2.36
CA THR A 168 -13.43 53.43 -2.57
C THR A 168 -13.17 52.90 -3.99
N ILE A 169 -11.96 53.15 -4.49
CA ILE A 169 -11.45 52.56 -5.72
C ILE A 169 -11.27 51.05 -5.54
N GLY A 170 -11.51 50.27 -6.61
CA GLY A 170 -11.37 48.82 -6.63
C GLY A 170 -12.68 48.13 -7.02
N THR A 171 -12.76 46.82 -6.77
CA THR A 171 -13.87 45.98 -7.22
C THR A 171 -14.48 45.17 -6.05
N THR A 172 -15.76 44.87 -6.14
CA THR A 172 -16.44 43.86 -5.30
C THR A 172 -17.22 42.94 -6.21
N VAL A 173 -16.88 41.67 -6.19
CA VAL A 173 -17.60 40.58 -6.84
C VAL A 173 -18.52 39.94 -5.81
N ARG A 174 -19.83 39.88 -6.10
CA ARG A 174 -20.84 39.19 -5.31
C ARG A 174 -21.35 37.98 -6.07
N LEU A 175 -21.42 36.85 -5.37
CA LEU A 175 -21.84 35.58 -5.93
C LEU A 175 -23.10 35.08 -5.24
N ASP A 176 -24.17 34.92 -6.02
CA ASP A 176 -25.35 34.18 -5.61
C ASP A 176 -25.08 32.69 -5.81
N LEU A 177 -24.63 32.02 -4.75
CA LEU A 177 -24.17 30.62 -4.85
C LEU A 177 -25.29 29.67 -5.25
N ARG A 178 -24.93 28.68 -6.05
CA ARG A 178 -25.78 27.53 -6.35
C ARG A 178 -25.96 26.68 -5.10
N THR A 179 -27.04 25.90 -5.04
CA THR A 179 -27.36 25.03 -3.91
C THR A 179 -26.24 24.04 -3.58
N ASP A 180 -25.58 23.50 -4.59
CA ASP A 180 -24.45 22.56 -4.48
C ASP A 180 -23.12 23.22 -4.06
N ALA A 181 -23.03 24.54 -4.10
CA ALA A 181 -21.85 25.31 -3.69
C ALA A 181 -22.05 26.04 -2.35
N GLN A 182 -23.22 25.94 -1.71
CA GLN A 182 -23.52 26.63 -0.44
C GLN A 182 -22.59 26.24 0.72
N PHE A 183 -21.89 25.11 0.63
CA PHE A 183 -20.86 24.75 1.61
C PHE A 183 -19.73 25.81 1.71
N LEU A 184 -19.53 26.64 0.68
CA LEU A 184 -18.59 27.76 0.71
C LEU A 184 -19.05 28.93 1.61
N LEU A 185 -20.30 28.91 2.09
CA LEU A 185 -20.79 29.82 3.13
C LEU A 185 -20.43 29.33 4.55
N ASP A 186 -19.69 28.23 4.67
CA ASP A 186 -19.04 27.83 5.92
C ASP A 186 -17.65 28.49 6.02
N HIS A 187 -17.44 29.22 7.11
CA HIS A 187 -16.20 29.96 7.34
C HIS A 187 -14.95 29.06 7.43
N THR A 188 -15.09 27.84 7.98
CA THR A 188 -13.98 26.90 8.12
C THR A 188 -13.59 26.34 6.76
N ILE A 189 -14.58 25.96 5.95
CA ILE A 189 -14.35 25.44 4.60
C ILE A 189 -13.75 26.55 3.71
N LEU A 190 -14.33 27.75 3.73
CA LEU A 190 -13.82 28.86 2.93
C LEU A 190 -12.38 29.24 3.33
N ARG A 191 -12.07 29.28 4.63
CA ARG A 191 -10.71 29.49 5.12
C ARG A 191 -9.74 28.43 4.59
N ALA A 192 -10.13 27.15 4.63
CA ALA A 192 -9.31 26.07 4.10
C ALA A 192 -9.06 26.25 2.59
N VAL A 193 -10.10 26.55 1.81
CA VAL A 193 -9.99 26.80 0.36
C VAL A 193 -9.04 27.96 0.05
N LEU A 194 -9.16 29.09 0.76
CA LEU A 194 -8.27 30.23 0.59
C LEU A 194 -6.82 29.88 0.95
N LYS A 195 -6.60 29.17 2.06
CA LYS A 195 -5.26 28.70 2.45
C LYS A 195 -4.65 27.74 1.44
N THR A 196 -5.44 26.87 0.83
CA THR A 196 -4.97 25.94 -0.20
C THR A 196 -4.44 26.70 -1.42
N TYR A 197 -5.25 27.62 -1.97
CA TYR A 197 -4.94 28.27 -3.24
C TYR A 197 -4.02 29.49 -3.15
N ALA A 198 -4.13 30.27 -2.08
CA ALA A 198 -3.60 31.63 -1.99
C ALA A 198 -2.56 31.82 -0.87
N ALA A 199 -2.08 30.74 -0.24
CA ALA A 199 -1.14 30.81 0.87
C ALA A 199 0.13 31.61 0.59
N PHE A 200 0.61 31.65 -0.66
CA PHE A 200 1.88 32.28 -1.01
C PHE A 200 1.72 33.63 -1.71
N LEU A 201 0.48 34.10 -1.95
CA LEU A 201 0.29 35.39 -2.58
C LEU A 201 0.86 36.52 -1.69
N PRO A 202 1.55 37.51 -2.27
CA PRO A 202 2.19 38.58 -1.51
C PRO A 202 1.19 39.61 -0.95
N ILE A 203 0.01 39.72 -1.55
CA ILE A 203 -1.03 40.67 -1.12
C ILE A 203 -1.82 40.05 0.04
N PRO A 204 -2.05 40.76 1.17
CA PRO A 204 -2.79 40.23 2.31
C PRO A 204 -4.25 39.93 1.95
N ILE A 205 -4.69 38.73 2.31
CA ILE A 205 -6.06 38.26 2.07
C ILE A 205 -6.78 38.06 3.40
N TYR A 206 -7.78 38.88 3.67
CA TYR A 206 -8.61 38.81 4.86
C TYR A 206 -9.86 37.97 4.63
N LEU A 207 -10.28 37.23 5.66
CA LEU A 207 -11.55 36.53 5.68
C LEU A 207 -12.49 37.24 6.66
N GLY A 208 -13.48 37.94 6.12
CA GLY A 208 -14.41 38.77 6.91
C GLY A 208 -13.68 39.89 7.65
N GLU A 209 -13.89 39.93 8.96
CA GLU A 209 -13.28 40.89 9.90
C GLU A 209 -12.12 40.27 10.70
N ASP A 210 -11.54 39.17 10.20
CA ASP A 210 -10.38 38.54 10.83
C ASP A 210 -9.24 39.55 11.04
N ALA A 211 -8.64 39.53 12.23
CA ALA A 211 -7.58 40.47 12.61
C ALA A 211 -6.27 40.28 11.82
N PHE A 212 -6.05 39.10 11.26
CA PHE A 212 -4.84 38.74 10.51
C PHE A 212 -5.22 38.12 9.17
N PRO A 213 -4.45 38.37 8.09
CA PRO A 213 -4.73 37.77 6.80
C PRO A 213 -4.46 36.25 6.84
N ILE A 214 -5.15 35.51 5.98
CA ILE A 214 -5.08 34.04 5.91
C ILE A 214 -3.71 33.52 5.42
N ASN A 215 -2.96 34.37 4.70
CA ASN A 215 -1.61 34.16 4.20
C ASN A 215 -0.54 34.86 5.07
N ASN A 216 -0.79 35.01 6.38
CA ASN A 216 0.13 35.67 7.32
C ASN A 216 1.39 34.89 7.70
N THR A 217 1.47 33.60 7.36
CA THR A 217 2.67 32.78 7.58
C THR A 217 3.40 32.61 6.24
N PRO A 218 4.36 33.50 5.91
CA PRO A 218 5.07 33.41 4.64
C PRO A 218 5.86 32.11 4.59
N ALA A 219 5.96 31.54 3.39
CA ALA A 219 6.84 30.41 3.17
C ALA A 219 8.30 30.83 3.41
N PRO A 220 9.15 29.99 4.02
CA PRO A 220 10.52 30.36 4.36
C PRO A 220 11.33 30.91 3.17
N TRP A 221 11.17 30.34 1.98
CA TRP A 221 11.86 30.76 0.74
C TRP A 221 11.37 32.10 0.15
N LEU A 222 10.31 32.70 0.71
CA LEU A 222 9.86 34.04 0.33
C LEU A 222 10.48 35.13 1.23
N VAL A 223 11.03 34.73 2.37
CA VAL A 223 11.64 35.63 3.37
C VAL A 223 13.16 35.49 3.36
N ASP A 224 13.64 34.27 3.15
CA ASP A 224 15.06 33.98 3.07
C ASP A 224 15.62 34.50 1.74
N GLY A 225 16.78 35.14 1.79
CA GLY A 225 17.52 35.53 0.59
C GLY A 225 18.23 34.34 -0.05
N ASP A 226 19.00 34.60 -1.11
CA ASP A 226 19.72 33.57 -1.88
C ASP A 226 20.96 32.98 -1.17
N GLU A 227 21.06 33.13 0.16
CA GLU A 227 22.17 32.59 0.95
C GLU A 227 22.03 31.08 1.15
N GLU A 228 23.17 30.37 1.22
CA GLU A 228 23.16 28.93 1.49
C GLU A 228 22.51 28.62 2.84
N PRO A 229 21.54 27.67 2.90
CA PRO A 229 20.76 27.48 4.11
C PRO A 229 21.55 26.86 5.25
N GLY A 230 21.94 27.71 6.20
CA GLY A 230 22.54 27.30 7.46
C GLY A 230 21.57 26.53 8.38
N PRO A 231 22.05 25.99 9.51
CA PRO A 231 21.25 25.15 10.42
C PRO A 231 19.98 25.83 10.94
N GLY A 232 20.04 27.14 11.23
CA GLY A 232 18.88 27.93 11.67
C GLY A 232 17.80 28.07 10.59
N GLN A 233 18.21 28.18 9.32
CA GLN A 233 17.26 28.22 8.21
C GLN A 233 16.57 26.85 8.07
N ARG A 234 17.34 25.76 8.02
CA ARG A 234 16.79 24.38 7.94
C ARG A 234 15.79 24.07 9.06
N ALA A 235 16.06 24.54 10.30
CA ALA A 235 15.13 24.39 11.41
C ALA A 235 13.78 25.11 11.20
N ARG A 236 13.79 26.32 10.61
CA ARG A 236 12.55 27.04 10.27
C ARG A 236 11.77 26.32 9.17
N TYR A 237 12.44 25.83 8.14
CA TYR A 237 11.80 25.01 7.10
C TYR A 237 11.14 23.77 7.70
N SER A 238 11.84 23.04 8.58
CA SER A 238 11.29 21.89 9.29
C SER A 238 10.04 22.24 10.10
N ALA A 239 10.08 23.31 10.90
CA ALA A 239 8.95 23.74 11.72
C ALA A 239 7.76 24.18 10.87
N TRP A 240 8.03 24.87 9.76
CA TRP A 240 6.99 25.32 8.82
C TRP A 240 6.32 24.14 8.10
N ILE A 241 7.09 23.11 7.71
CA ILE A 241 6.54 21.87 7.16
C ILE A 241 5.68 21.15 8.21
N GLU A 242 6.15 21.06 9.46
CA GLU A 242 5.42 20.39 10.54
C GLU A 242 4.08 21.10 10.85
N ASP A 243 4.06 22.43 10.91
CA ASP A 243 2.83 23.23 11.08
C ASP A 243 1.84 23.04 9.92
N ARG A 244 2.35 22.96 8.68
CA ARG A 244 1.51 22.88 7.48
C ARG A 244 1.00 21.46 7.20
N THR A 245 1.81 20.44 7.47
CA THR A 245 1.54 19.06 7.04
C THR A 245 1.26 18.11 8.19
N GLU A 246 1.43 18.56 9.44
CA GLU A 246 1.38 17.73 10.66
C GLU A 246 2.42 16.60 10.67
N LEU A 247 3.42 16.66 9.78
CA LEU A 247 4.49 15.69 9.66
C LEU A 247 5.82 16.36 9.98
N ARG A 248 6.52 15.84 10.99
CA ARG A 248 7.88 16.26 11.31
C ARG A 248 8.88 15.59 10.35
N PRO A 249 9.55 16.35 9.47
CA PRO A 249 10.45 15.76 8.50
C PRO A 249 11.74 15.23 9.16
N LEU A 250 12.31 14.15 8.61
CA LEU A 250 13.63 13.63 8.98
C LEU A 250 14.76 14.52 8.44
N THR A 251 14.54 15.12 7.27
CA THR A 251 15.46 16.08 6.67
C THR A 251 14.71 17.01 5.74
N VAL A 252 15.28 18.20 5.52
CA VAL A 252 14.76 19.22 4.62
C VAL A 252 15.88 19.68 3.68
N LEU A 253 15.50 19.91 2.43
CA LEU A 253 16.33 20.41 1.35
C LEU A 253 15.65 21.66 0.78
N PRO A 254 16.04 22.86 1.24
CA PRO A 254 15.63 24.11 0.60
C PRO A 254 16.10 24.13 -0.85
N LEU A 255 15.24 24.60 -1.75
CA LEU A 255 15.51 24.69 -3.18
C LEU A 255 15.94 26.12 -3.54
N THR A 256 16.84 26.20 -4.52
CA THR A 256 17.36 27.44 -5.09
C THR A 256 17.28 27.37 -6.61
N ASP A 257 17.41 28.52 -7.25
CA ASP A 257 17.36 28.66 -8.71
C ASP A 257 18.39 27.77 -9.40
N VAL A 258 18.01 27.21 -10.54
CA VAL A 258 18.81 26.17 -11.20
C VAL A 258 19.25 26.64 -12.57
N GLU A 259 20.55 26.55 -12.83
CA GLU A 259 21.13 26.75 -14.15
C GLU A 259 21.04 25.45 -14.97
N THR A 260 20.41 25.54 -16.13
CA THR A 260 20.34 24.47 -17.13
C THR A 260 21.67 24.27 -17.85
N GLU A 261 21.85 23.14 -18.53
CA GLU A 261 23.05 22.90 -19.37
C GLU A 261 23.23 23.95 -20.48
N ALA A 262 22.14 24.59 -20.90
CA ALA A 262 22.14 25.67 -21.89
C ALA A 262 22.47 27.05 -21.30
N GLY A 263 22.71 27.16 -19.98
CA GLY A 263 23.00 28.41 -19.27
C GLY A 263 21.77 29.26 -18.94
N GLU A 264 20.56 28.73 -19.14
CA GLU A 264 19.32 29.40 -18.69
C GLU A 264 19.08 29.11 -17.20
N VAL A 265 18.84 30.16 -16.42
CA VAL A 265 18.47 30.06 -15.00
C VAL A 265 16.96 29.90 -14.89
N ILE A 266 16.54 28.75 -14.35
CA ILE A 266 15.16 28.45 -14.02
C ILE A 266 14.92 28.88 -12.56
N PRO A 267 14.03 29.87 -12.32
CA PRO A 267 13.66 30.24 -10.95
C PRO A 267 12.94 29.07 -10.28
N LEU A 268 13.52 28.54 -9.22
CA LEU A 268 13.03 27.36 -8.52
C LEU A 268 13.19 27.57 -7.02
N ARG A 269 12.06 27.81 -6.34
CA ARG A 269 12.04 28.01 -4.89
C ARG A 269 11.16 26.97 -4.24
N GLY A 270 11.39 26.72 -2.96
CA GLY A 270 10.61 25.74 -2.21
C GLY A 270 11.46 24.90 -1.29
N VAL A 271 10.93 23.72 -0.98
CA VAL A 271 11.58 22.73 -0.12
C VAL A 271 11.17 21.32 -0.50
N LEU A 272 12.15 20.44 -0.59
CA LEU A 272 11.94 19.00 -0.55
C LEU A 272 12.21 18.49 0.87
N PHE A 273 11.53 17.44 1.29
CA PHE A 273 11.71 16.87 2.62
C PHE A 273 11.40 15.38 2.63
N VAL A 274 11.97 14.69 3.61
CA VAL A 274 11.66 13.28 3.87
C VAL A 274 10.72 13.20 5.07
N PRO A 275 9.49 12.67 4.94
CA PRO A 275 8.55 12.49 6.04
C PRO A 275 9.08 11.47 7.07
N PRO A 276 8.51 11.36 8.29
CA PRO A 276 9.08 10.55 9.36
C PRO A 276 9.05 9.03 9.12
N ARG A 277 8.14 8.54 8.27
CA ARG A 277 8.04 7.14 7.85
C ARG A 277 7.18 7.01 6.60
N SER A 278 7.40 5.96 5.82
CA SER A 278 6.45 5.57 4.77
C SER A 278 5.39 4.61 5.28
N ILE A 279 4.11 4.88 5.03
CA ILE A 279 3.02 3.93 5.24
C ILE A 279 2.59 3.40 3.87
N ILE A 280 3.31 2.37 3.39
CA ILE A 280 3.15 1.78 2.04
C ILE A 280 1.72 1.26 1.81
N SER A 281 0.96 0.98 2.88
CA SER A 281 -0.44 0.54 2.80
C SER A 281 -1.47 1.66 2.64
N LEU A 282 -1.09 2.93 2.78
CA LEU A 282 -2.01 4.08 2.73
C LEU A 282 -1.61 5.14 1.69
N GLN A 283 -0.32 5.37 1.45
CA GLN A 283 0.16 6.28 0.39
C GLN A 283 1.65 6.02 0.08
N GLU A 284 1.97 5.85 -1.22
CA GLU A 284 3.33 6.10 -1.70
C GLU A 284 3.58 7.62 -1.58
N PHE A 285 4.69 8.02 -0.94
CA PHE A 285 5.15 9.41 -0.99
C PHE A 285 5.78 9.68 -2.38
N GLY A 286 6.28 10.90 -2.63
CA GLY A 286 6.63 11.36 -3.98
C GLY A 286 5.65 12.37 -4.56
N ASP A 287 4.64 12.79 -3.78
CA ASP A 287 3.76 13.89 -4.13
C ASP A 287 4.50 15.22 -3.89
N VAL A 288 4.58 16.05 -4.94
CA VAL A 288 5.02 17.44 -4.83
C VAL A 288 3.82 18.37 -5.00
N THR A 289 3.63 19.26 -4.04
CA THR A 289 2.70 20.38 -4.17
C THR A 289 3.37 21.47 -5.01
N VAL A 290 2.79 21.78 -6.17
CA VAL A 290 3.37 22.72 -7.13
C VAL A 290 2.56 24.01 -7.18
N TYR A 291 3.27 25.10 -6.93
CA TYR A 291 2.85 26.47 -7.13
C TYR A 291 3.53 27.03 -8.38
N VAL A 292 2.79 27.85 -9.12
CA VAL A 292 3.31 28.62 -10.24
C VAL A 292 2.92 30.06 -9.98
N ARG A 293 3.91 30.93 -9.73
CA ARG A 293 3.71 32.34 -9.37
C ARG A 293 2.84 32.44 -8.12
N HIS A 294 3.23 31.71 -7.08
CA HIS A 294 2.57 31.70 -5.77
C HIS A 294 1.13 31.16 -5.75
N MET A 295 0.63 30.63 -6.87
CA MET A 295 -0.70 30.02 -6.97
C MET A 295 -0.62 28.51 -7.10
N LEU A 296 -1.42 27.81 -6.30
CA LEU A 296 -1.47 26.35 -6.34
C LEU A 296 -2.02 25.87 -7.70
N ILE A 297 -1.26 24.99 -8.34
CA ILE A 297 -1.68 24.26 -9.54
C ILE A 297 -2.14 22.86 -9.17
N THR A 298 -1.33 22.11 -8.43
CA THR A 298 -1.63 20.74 -8.02
C THR A 298 -0.98 20.43 -6.68
N GLU A 299 -1.66 19.65 -5.84
CA GLU A 299 -1.12 19.17 -4.56
C GLU A 299 -0.30 17.88 -4.72
N ARG A 300 -0.46 17.19 -5.85
CA ARG A 300 0.08 15.84 -6.08
C ARG A 300 0.69 15.71 -7.47
N GLU A 301 1.78 16.42 -7.71
CA GLU A 301 2.61 16.18 -8.88
C GLU A 301 3.64 15.09 -8.58
N ARG A 302 3.39 13.89 -9.08
CA ARG A 302 4.23 12.71 -8.84
C ARG A 302 5.38 12.59 -9.81
N ASP A 303 5.24 13.17 -11.00
CA ASP A 303 6.21 12.98 -12.07
C ASP A 303 7.32 14.03 -12.01
N LEU A 304 7.19 15.05 -11.15
CA LEU A 304 8.22 16.09 -10.99
C LEU A 304 9.47 15.58 -10.25
N LEU A 305 9.34 14.52 -9.44
CA LEU A 305 10.47 13.84 -8.81
C LEU A 305 10.85 12.59 -9.60
N PRO A 306 12.12 12.17 -9.56
CA PRO A 306 12.53 10.93 -10.20
C PRO A 306 11.82 9.74 -9.56
N ALA A 307 11.58 8.69 -10.35
CA ALA A 307 10.77 7.55 -9.94
C ALA A 307 11.29 6.84 -8.68
N TRP A 308 12.58 6.96 -8.35
CA TRP A 308 13.16 6.36 -7.15
C TRP A 308 12.89 7.16 -5.86
N ALA A 309 12.56 8.45 -5.96
CA ALA A 309 12.38 9.36 -4.84
C ALA A 309 10.96 9.31 -4.23
N ARG A 310 10.27 8.17 -4.30
CA ARG A 310 8.91 7.98 -3.72
C ARG A 310 8.85 8.00 -2.20
N PHE A 311 9.96 8.26 -1.53
CA PHE A 311 10.01 8.51 -0.09
C PHE A 311 10.25 9.99 0.22
N VAL A 312 10.30 10.86 -0.78
CA VAL A 312 10.49 12.31 -0.67
C VAL A 312 9.16 13.01 -0.97
N SER A 313 8.88 14.10 -0.27
CA SER A 313 7.77 15.01 -0.57
C SER A 313 8.31 16.42 -0.78
N GLY A 314 7.51 17.29 -1.38
CA GLY A 314 7.96 18.64 -1.64
C GLY A 314 6.86 19.66 -1.78
N ILE A 315 7.24 20.92 -1.58
CA ILE A 315 6.44 22.09 -1.93
C ILE A 315 7.35 22.98 -2.77
N VAL A 316 6.98 23.19 -4.03
CA VAL A 316 7.78 23.89 -5.03
C VAL A 316 6.98 25.06 -5.59
N ASP A 317 7.64 26.20 -5.75
CA ASP A 317 7.14 27.35 -6.50
C ASP A 317 8.10 27.63 -7.66
N CYS A 318 7.61 27.41 -8.89
CA CYS A 318 8.40 27.59 -10.09
C CYS A 318 7.58 28.32 -11.16
N PRO A 319 7.83 29.62 -11.39
CA PRO A 319 7.05 30.42 -12.34
C PRO A 319 7.35 30.07 -13.81
N ALA A 320 8.39 29.27 -14.08
CA ALA A 320 8.74 28.77 -15.40
C ALA A 320 7.92 27.55 -15.84
N LEU A 321 7.35 26.78 -14.89
CA LEU A 321 6.51 25.63 -15.20
C LEU A 321 5.22 26.05 -15.91
N ASN A 322 4.82 25.26 -16.91
CA ASN A 322 3.64 25.56 -17.73
C ASN A 322 2.43 24.73 -17.29
N PRO A 323 1.40 25.33 -16.68
CA PRO A 323 0.16 24.62 -16.39
C PRO A 323 -0.64 24.33 -17.67
N THR A 324 -1.50 23.33 -17.62
CA THR A 324 -2.52 23.07 -18.66
C THR A 324 -3.59 24.17 -18.66
N ALA A 325 -4.50 24.15 -19.64
CA ALA A 325 -5.58 25.14 -19.73
C ALA A 325 -6.52 25.12 -18.51
N SER A 326 -6.71 23.95 -17.88
CA SER A 326 -7.45 23.81 -16.61
C SER A 326 -6.69 24.37 -15.41
N ARG A 327 -5.35 24.46 -15.52
CA ARG A 327 -4.44 24.79 -14.42
C ARG A 327 -4.62 23.86 -13.21
N GLU A 328 -4.98 22.60 -13.46
CA GLU A 328 -5.03 21.53 -12.46
C GLU A 328 -3.87 20.53 -12.61
N THR A 329 -3.17 20.59 -13.74
CA THR A 329 -2.03 19.74 -14.08
C THR A 329 -0.96 20.53 -14.81
N LEU A 330 0.25 19.99 -14.85
CA LEU A 330 1.37 20.58 -15.58
C LEU A 330 1.49 19.97 -16.98
N ARG A 331 2.07 20.73 -17.90
CA ARG A 331 2.47 20.23 -19.21
C ARG A 331 3.85 19.60 -19.07
N HIS A 332 4.01 18.38 -19.59
CA HIS A 332 5.28 17.66 -19.56
C HIS A 332 6.10 18.08 -20.79
N ASP A 333 6.65 19.29 -20.72
CA ASP A 333 7.49 19.89 -21.77
C ASP A 333 8.98 19.87 -21.38
N GLU A 334 9.82 20.54 -22.17
CA GLU A 334 11.27 20.62 -21.94
C GLU A 334 11.60 21.31 -20.61
N VAL A 335 10.81 22.29 -20.18
CA VAL A 335 11.00 22.98 -18.90
C VAL A 335 10.67 22.05 -17.74
N PHE A 336 9.59 21.28 -17.84
CA PHE A 336 9.26 20.25 -16.85
C PHE A 336 10.41 19.24 -16.69
N ALA A 337 10.96 18.74 -17.80
CA ALA A 337 12.08 17.80 -17.78
C ALA A 337 13.34 18.43 -17.16
N ALA A 338 13.62 19.70 -17.45
CA ALA A 338 14.75 20.43 -16.86
C ALA A 338 14.61 20.59 -15.35
N VAL A 339 13.40 20.94 -14.85
CA VAL A 339 13.13 21.03 -13.41
C VAL A 339 13.23 19.66 -12.75
N GLN A 340 12.71 18.60 -13.38
CA GLN A 340 12.83 17.24 -12.85
C GLN A 340 14.30 16.82 -12.69
N ALA A 341 15.13 17.03 -13.72
CA ALA A 341 16.56 16.71 -13.68
C ALA A 341 17.31 17.52 -12.62
N ALA A 342 16.95 18.78 -12.46
CA ALA A 342 17.50 19.66 -11.43
C ALA A 342 17.20 19.17 -10.00
N LEU A 343 15.94 18.80 -9.74
CA LEU A 343 15.51 18.27 -8.44
C LEU A 343 16.19 16.93 -8.14
N GLU A 344 16.35 16.06 -9.15
CA GLU A 344 17.09 14.80 -9.01
C GLU A 344 18.55 15.05 -8.61
N LYS A 345 19.24 15.96 -9.30
CA LYS A 345 20.63 16.34 -8.96
C LYS A 345 20.74 16.92 -7.55
N ALA A 346 19.82 17.80 -7.16
CA ALA A 346 19.81 18.42 -5.83
C ALA A 346 19.57 17.37 -4.73
N LEU A 347 18.66 16.42 -4.96
CA LEU A 347 18.42 15.32 -4.02
C LEU A 347 19.64 14.43 -3.84
N PHE A 348 20.32 14.06 -4.93
CA PHE A 348 21.54 13.26 -4.83
C PHE A 348 22.62 13.99 -4.05
N ALA A 349 22.88 15.26 -4.37
CA ALA A 349 23.87 16.07 -3.64
C ALA A 349 23.54 16.16 -2.13
N HIS A 350 22.27 16.34 -1.78
CA HIS A 350 21.80 16.37 -0.39
C HIS A 350 22.00 15.03 0.34
N PHE A 351 21.67 13.91 -0.30
CA PHE A 351 21.85 12.59 0.30
C PHE A 351 23.33 12.20 0.42
N GLU A 352 24.18 12.64 -0.51
CA GLU A 352 25.64 12.49 -0.40
C GLU A 352 26.19 13.31 0.77
N ASP A 353 25.76 14.56 0.92
CA ASP A 353 26.13 15.40 2.07
C ASP A 353 25.72 14.76 3.40
N LEU A 354 24.51 14.22 3.49
CA LEU A 354 24.05 13.49 4.67
C LEU A 354 24.87 12.22 4.92
N ALA A 355 25.20 11.46 3.88
CA ALA A 355 26.00 10.26 4.03
C ALA A 355 27.42 10.56 4.55
N ASP A 356 28.03 11.65 4.10
CA ASP A 356 29.41 12.04 4.45
C ASP A 356 29.50 12.77 5.79
N HIS A 357 28.55 13.66 6.10
CA HIS A 357 28.62 14.57 7.25
C HIS A 357 27.62 14.25 8.37
N ALA A 358 26.54 13.52 8.09
CA ALA A 358 25.50 13.16 9.05
C ALA A 358 25.03 11.69 8.90
N PRO A 359 25.95 10.70 8.99
CA PRO A 359 25.66 9.31 8.64
C PRO A 359 24.57 8.65 9.49
N LEU A 360 24.37 9.12 10.73
CA LEU A 360 23.28 8.65 11.60
C LEU A 360 21.91 9.10 11.10
N ASP A 361 21.81 10.34 10.61
CA ASP A 361 20.56 10.87 10.05
C ASP A 361 20.25 10.18 8.72
N TRP A 362 21.27 9.95 7.88
CA TRP A 362 21.13 9.16 6.67
C TRP A 362 20.66 7.74 6.96
N GLN A 363 21.27 7.07 7.94
CA GLN A 363 20.85 5.74 8.37
C GLN A 363 19.39 5.75 8.88
N ALA A 364 18.98 6.76 9.65
CA ALA A 364 17.61 6.88 10.13
C ALA A 364 16.61 7.02 8.97
N ILE A 365 16.93 7.81 7.95
CA ILE A 365 16.13 7.92 6.72
C ILE A 365 16.02 6.56 6.01
N VAL A 366 17.15 5.89 5.79
CA VAL A 366 17.14 4.59 5.09
C VAL A 366 16.30 3.56 5.85
N GLN A 367 16.39 3.54 7.18
CA GLN A 367 15.64 2.63 8.04
C GLN A 367 14.14 2.96 8.07
N ALA A 368 13.76 4.24 8.19
CA ALA A 368 12.37 4.67 8.19
C ALA A 368 11.64 4.39 6.87
N HIS A 369 12.39 4.29 5.77
CA HIS A 369 11.89 4.05 4.41
C HIS A 369 12.42 2.76 3.78
N ASN A 370 12.85 1.80 4.61
CA ASN A 370 13.60 0.60 4.21
C ASN A 370 12.98 -0.14 3.02
N ASP A 371 11.68 -0.42 3.08
CA ASP A 371 10.99 -1.20 2.05
C ASP A 371 10.84 -0.46 0.71
N LEU A 372 10.57 0.86 0.74
CA LEU A 372 10.52 1.67 -0.48
C LEU A 372 11.91 1.80 -1.10
N ILE A 373 12.92 2.09 -0.29
CA ILE A 373 14.30 2.24 -0.74
C ILE A 373 14.81 0.93 -1.33
N LYS A 374 14.55 -0.23 -0.70
CA LYS A 374 14.86 -1.54 -1.29
C LYS A 374 14.20 -1.72 -2.66
N GLY A 375 12.92 -1.40 -2.80
CA GLY A 375 12.21 -1.54 -4.08
C GLY A 375 12.76 -0.65 -5.19
N TRP A 376 12.94 0.62 -4.89
CA TRP A 376 13.30 1.63 -5.90
C TRP A 376 14.79 1.66 -6.24
N SER A 377 15.67 1.39 -5.28
CA SER A 377 17.12 1.40 -5.51
C SER A 377 17.56 0.33 -6.52
N VAL A 378 16.86 -0.79 -6.65
CA VAL A 378 17.14 -1.81 -7.70
C VAL A 378 17.09 -1.22 -9.11
N ARG A 379 16.33 -0.15 -9.32
CA ARG A 379 16.20 0.56 -10.60
C ARG A 379 17.07 1.82 -10.69
N ALA A 380 17.77 2.19 -9.62
CA ALA A 380 18.60 3.39 -9.53
C ALA A 380 20.00 3.03 -9.00
N PRO A 381 20.96 2.69 -9.88
CA PRO A 381 22.28 2.19 -9.49
C PRO A 381 23.06 3.13 -8.55
N GLU A 382 22.95 4.44 -8.77
CA GLU A 382 23.60 5.45 -7.93
C GLU A 382 23.07 5.38 -6.49
N LEU A 383 21.74 5.42 -6.31
CA LEU A 383 21.10 5.23 -5.01
C LEU A 383 21.45 3.87 -4.39
N PHE A 384 21.43 2.79 -5.20
CA PHE A 384 21.71 1.43 -4.74
C PHE A 384 23.02 1.34 -3.97
N THR A 385 24.11 1.85 -4.55
CA THR A 385 25.44 1.77 -3.91
C THR A 385 25.54 2.54 -2.59
N ARG A 386 24.70 3.57 -2.40
CA ARG A 386 24.65 4.39 -1.17
C ARG A 386 23.81 3.80 -0.05
N VAL A 387 22.84 2.93 -0.40
CA VAL A 387 21.89 2.33 0.57
C VAL A 387 22.10 0.83 0.78
N ALA A 388 22.88 0.16 -0.09
CA ALA A 388 23.12 -1.27 -0.13
C ALA A 388 23.45 -1.88 1.24
N ASP A 389 24.31 -1.20 1.99
CA ASP A 389 24.82 -1.64 3.28
C ASP A 389 24.01 -1.12 4.48
N LEU A 390 23.03 -0.25 4.23
CA LEU A 390 22.23 0.43 5.23
C LEU A 390 20.82 -0.15 5.36
N VAL A 391 20.25 -0.73 4.31
CA VAL A 391 18.94 -1.39 4.37
C VAL A 391 18.99 -2.63 5.27
N SER A 392 17.86 -2.90 5.92
CA SER A 392 17.69 -4.05 6.81
C SER A 392 16.78 -5.12 6.21
N PHE A 393 17.06 -6.36 6.64
CA PHE A 393 16.28 -7.54 6.30
C PHE A 393 15.84 -8.26 7.56
N LYS A 394 14.62 -8.79 7.53
CA LYS A 394 14.20 -9.77 8.54
C LYS A 394 15.00 -11.06 8.31
N THR A 395 15.56 -11.61 9.38
CA THR A 395 16.33 -12.86 9.31
C THR A 395 15.92 -13.80 10.43
N SER A 396 16.39 -15.05 10.36
CA SER A 396 16.26 -16.03 11.45
C SER A 396 16.90 -15.59 12.77
N ARG A 397 17.67 -14.50 12.79
CA ARG A 397 18.36 -13.94 13.96
C ARG A 397 17.94 -12.50 14.29
N GLY A 398 16.75 -12.12 13.84
CA GLY A 398 16.25 -10.76 13.98
C GLY A 398 16.59 -9.92 12.75
N GLU A 399 16.47 -8.60 12.91
CA GLU A 399 16.66 -7.67 11.80
C GLU A 399 18.14 -7.30 11.66
N LEU A 400 18.70 -7.49 10.45
CA LEU A 400 20.12 -7.30 10.16
C LEU A 400 20.30 -6.55 8.85
N THR A 401 21.32 -5.68 8.78
CA THR A 401 21.83 -5.16 7.50
C THR A 401 22.67 -6.22 6.79
N LEU A 402 22.90 -6.08 5.49
CA LEU A 402 23.74 -7.04 4.74
C LEU A 402 25.17 -7.14 5.28
N PRO A 403 25.88 -6.06 5.65
CA PRO A 403 27.16 -6.17 6.33
C PRO A 403 27.10 -6.91 7.66
N ALA A 404 26.04 -6.72 8.46
CA ALA A 404 25.86 -7.45 9.71
C ALA A 404 25.62 -8.95 9.44
N TYR A 405 24.77 -9.26 8.46
CA TYR A 405 24.48 -10.62 8.01
C TYR A 405 25.74 -11.32 7.48
N LEU A 406 26.55 -10.67 6.66
CA LEU A 406 27.76 -11.25 6.05
C LEU A 406 28.89 -11.47 7.06
N ARG A 407 28.88 -10.80 8.21
CA ARG A 407 29.77 -11.15 9.34
C ARG A 407 29.42 -12.51 9.94
N GLU A 408 28.14 -12.88 9.95
CA GLU A 408 27.67 -14.18 10.44
C GLU A 408 27.72 -15.27 9.36
N ASN A 409 27.53 -14.90 8.09
CA ASN A 409 27.59 -15.78 6.93
C ASN A 409 28.64 -15.30 5.91
N PRO A 410 29.94 -15.51 6.17
CA PRO A 410 30.98 -15.02 5.28
C PRO A 410 30.84 -15.54 3.85
N GLY A 411 30.73 -14.61 2.90
CA GLY A 411 30.83 -14.86 1.47
C GLY A 411 29.61 -15.51 0.81
N ARG A 412 28.42 -15.47 1.44
CA ARG A 412 27.17 -15.94 0.81
C ARG A 412 25.93 -15.39 1.51
N ILE A 413 24.85 -15.24 0.73
CA ILE A 413 23.54 -14.82 1.18
C ILE A 413 22.54 -15.96 0.96
N PHE A 414 21.84 -16.33 2.02
CA PHE A 414 20.76 -17.31 1.97
C PHE A 414 19.43 -16.63 2.21
N TYR A 415 18.43 -16.92 1.38
CA TYR A 415 17.10 -16.35 1.53
C TYR A 415 15.98 -17.35 1.23
N TYR A 416 14.78 -17.12 1.74
CA TYR A 416 13.55 -17.78 1.28
C TYR A 416 12.50 -16.73 0.90
N ASP A 417 11.66 -17.02 -0.09
CA ASP A 417 10.61 -16.11 -0.57
C ASP A 417 9.18 -16.67 -0.38
N ASN A 418 9.07 -17.84 0.23
CA ASN A 418 7.81 -18.54 0.50
C ASN A 418 7.86 -19.25 1.86
N GLU A 419 6.71 -19.55 2.47
CA GLU A 419 6.67 -20.20 3.81
C GLU A 419 6.79 -21.73 3.76
N ASP A 420 6.67 -22.33 2.57
CA ASP A 420 6.40 -23.76 2.42
C ASP A 420 7.62 -24.61 2.85
N GLY A 421 7.59 -25.12 4.08
CA GLY A 421 8.64 -25.98 4.67
C GLY A 421 9.97 -25.34 4.94
N VAL A 422 9.97 -24.02 5.00
CA VAL A 422 11.14 -23.26 5.42
C VAL A 422 11.60 -23.70 6.82
N THR A 423 10.69 -24.14 7.69
CA THR A 423 11.02 -24.60 9.06
C THR A 423 12.11 -25.68 9.09
N GLN A 424 12.07 -26.68 8.20
CA GLN A 424 13.11 -27.72 8.17
C GLN A 424 14.46 -27.17 7.75
N ALA A 425 14.45 -26.37 6.68
CA ALA A 425 15.67 -25.79 6.17
C ALA A 425 16.26 -24.81 7.19
N LEU A 426 15.46 -23.96 7.83
CA LEU A 426 15.90 -23.10 8.92
C LEU A 426 16.52 -23.89 10.08
N ALA A 427 15.94 -25.03 10.47
CA ALA A 427 16.51 -25.86 11.54
C ALA A 427 17.90 -26.43 11.19
N LEU A 428 18.10 -26.85 9.93
CA LEU A 428 19.41 -27.33 9.43
C LEU A 428 20.43 -26.20 9.37
N PHE A 429 20.01 -25.00 8.96
CA PHE A 429 20.87 -23.81 8.90
C PHE A 429 21.24 -23.30 10.29
N GLU A 430 20.29 -23.26 11.22
CA GLU A 430 20.54 -22.82 12.59
C GLU A 430 21.54 -23.74 13.30
N ALA A 431 21.45 -25.06 13.07
CA ALA A 431 22.43 -26.01 13.61
C ALA A 431 23.86 -25.74 13.12
N ARG A 432 24.00 -25.26 11.88
CA ARG A 432 25.27 -24.80 11.28
C ARG A 432 25.64 -23.36 11.65
N ARG A 433 24.82 -22.70 12.47
CA ARG A 433 24.89 -21.28 12.84
C ARG A 433 24.80 -20.31 11.66
N LEU A 434 24.14 -20.73 10.59
CA LEU A 434 23.94 -19.92 9.39
C LEU A 434 22.61 -19.15 9.51
N ALA A 435 22.68 -17.81 9.40
CA ALA A 435 21.46 -17.00 9.36
C ALA A 435 20.81 -17.05 7.96
N VAL A 436 19.49 -16.94 7.89
CA VAL A 436 18.74 -16.94 6.63
C VAL A 436 17.83 -15.71 6.56
N ILE A 437 17.82 -15.04 5.42
CA ILE A 437 16.98 -13.87 5.14
C ILE A 437 15.56 -14.30 4.76
N ASP A 438 14.58 -13.65 5.37
CA ASP A 438 13.18 -13.70 4.98
C ASP A 438 12.94 -12.68 3.87
N ALA A 439 12.90 -13.14 2.62
CA ALA A 439 12.70 -12.32 1.43
C ALA A 439 11.30 -12.49 0.83
N ARG A 440 10.29 -12.77 1.68
CA ARG A 440 8.87 -12.83 1.26
C ARG A 440 8.34 -11.48 0.79
N TRP A 441 8.97 -10.38 1.22
CA TRP A 441 8.62 -9.06 0.71
C TRP A 441 9.05 -8.92 -0.75
N PHE A 442 8.18 -8.32 -1.57
CA PHE A 442 8.31 -8.35 -3.04
C PHE A 442 9.64 -7.76 -3.55
N ALA A 443 10.19 -6.78 -2.84
CA ALA A 443 11.42 -6.09 -3.22
C ALA A 443 12.70 -6.86 -2.80
N ASP A 444 12.63 -7.69 -1.77
CA ASP A 444 13.81 -8.24 -1.11
C ASP A 444 14.60 -9.15 -2.05
N THR A 445 13.92 -10.09 -2.72
CA THR A 445 14.60 -11.01 -3.65
C THR A 445 15.31 -10.27 -4.80
N ALA A 446 14.68 -9.22 -5.34
CA ALA A 446 15.28 -8.41 -6.40
C ALA A 446 16.50 -7.64 -5.89
N PHE A 447 16.38 -7.05 -4.69
CA PHE A 447 17.48 -6.35 -4.03
C PHE A 447 18.66 -7.25 -3.72
N LEU A 448 18.43 -8.42 -3.11
CA LEU A 448 19.49 -9.37 -2.78
C LEU A 448 20.25 -9.80 -4.04
N LYS A 449 19.53 -10.12 -5.13
CA LYS A 449 20.15 -10.47 -6.42
C LYS A 449 20.97 -9.32 -7.00
N ALA A 450 20.47 -8.09 -6.93
CA ALA A 450 21.23 -6.90 -7.34
C ALA A 450 22.51 -6.73 -6.50
N TYR A 451 22.41 -6.91 -5.18
CA TYR A 451 23.55 -6.85 -4.26
C TYR A 451 24.60 -7.90 -4.62
N GLY A 452 24.18 -9.15 -4.83
CA GLY A 452 25.08 -10.23 -5.22
C GLY A 452 25.82 -9.95 -6.53
N ASN A 453 25.13 -9.36 -7.51
CA ASN A 453 25.72 -8.99 -8.79
C ASN A 453 26.73 -7.84 -8.66
N VAL A 454 26.43 -6.82 -7.86
CA VAL A 454 27.27 -5.62 -7.67
C VAL A 454 28.52 -5.93 -6.83
N TYR A 455 28.34 -6.66 -5.72
CA TYR A 455 29.41 -6.91 -4.74
C TYR A 455 30.06 -8.30 -4.89
N GLY A 456 29.66 -9.09 -5.88
CA GLY A 456 30.22 -10.42 -6.13
C GLY A 456 29.91 -11.44 -5.03
N VAL A 457 28.79 -11.27 -4.33
CA VAL A 457 28.37 -12.17 -3.24
C VAL A 457 27.36 -13.18 -3.79
N PRO A 458 27.60 -14.50 -3.68
CA PRO A 458 26.62 -15.52 -4.04
C PRO A 458 25.32 -15.35 -3.26
N VAL A 459 24.19 -15.32 -3.97
CA VAL A 459 22.84 -15.22 -3.41
C VAL A 459 22.09 -16.50 -3.76
N GLU A 460 21.78 -17.29 -2.75
CA GLU A 460 21.21 -18.62 -2.88
C GLU A 460 19.84 -18.67 -2.21
N GLU A 461 18.85 -19.15 -2.97
CA GLU A 461 17.56 -19.52 -2.40
C GLU A 461 17.72 -20.76 -1.51
N LEU A 462 17.03 -20.75 -0.38
CA LEU A 462 17.03 -21.80 0.61
C LEU A 462 16.44 -23.07 0.00
N THR A 463 17.29 -23.94 -0.51
CA THR A 463 16.90 -25.24 -1.03
C THR A 463 17.26 -26.33 -0.02
N PRO A 464 16.29 -27.16 0.42
CA PRO A 464 16.58 -28.22 1.37
C PRO A 464 17.58 -29.25 0.85
N SER A 465 17.79 -29.35 -0.46
CA SER A 465 18.71 -30.28 -1.13
C SER A 465 20.15 -29.78 -1.26
N ALA A 466 20.48 -28.63 -0.65
CA ALA A 466 21.80 -28.04 -0.73
C ALA A 466 22.91 -29.00 -0.26
N SER A 467 23.85 -29.31 -1.15
CA SER A 467 24.90 -30.32 -0.91
C SER A 467 25.83 -29.96 0.26
N TYR A 468 26.02 -28.67 0.56
CA TYR A 468 26.84 -28.25 1.70
C TYR A 468 26.19 -28.58 3.05
N LEU A 469 24.88 -28.83 3.13
CA LEU A 469 24.20 -29.23 4.36
C LEU A 469 24.48 -30.69 4.74
N PHE A 470 24.93 -31.50 3.80
CA PHE A 470 24.98 -32.96 3.97
C PHE A 470 26.32 -33.55 3.56
N THR A 471 26.79 -34.53 4.31
CA THR A 471 27.93 -35.35 3.92
C THR A 471 27.46 -36.77 3.61
N PRO A 472 27.59 -37.28 2.37
CA PRO A 472 27.25 -38.66 2.05
C PRO A 472 28.05 -39.65 2.90
N VAL A 473 27.41 -40.74 3.32
CA VAL A 473 28.11 -41.86 3.95
C VAL A 473 28.48 -42.87 2.87
N GLU A 474 29.77 -42.98 2.57
CA GLU A 474 30.30 -43.98 1.64
C GLU A 474 30.33 -45.37 2.29
N ASP A 475 30.02 -46.40 1.50
CA ASP A 475 30.04 -47.82 1.88
C ASP A 475 29.39 -48.16 3.23
N PRO A 476 28.06 -47.97 3.37
CA PRO A 476 27.33 -48.33 4.58
C PRO A 476 27.46 -49.82 4.88
N ASN A 477 27.82 -50.16 6.13
CA ASN A 477 27.89 -51.54 6.59
C ASN A 477 26.52 -52.26 6.51
N HIS A 478 26.53 -53.59 6.66
CA HIS A 478 25.32 -54.41 6.51
C HIS A 478 24.15 -54.01 7.45
N HIS A 479 24.42 -53.52 8.67
CA HIS A 479 23.37 -53.03 9.56
C HIS A 479 22.70 -51.75 9.04
N TRP A 480 23.48 -50.83 8.47
CA TRP A 480 22.94 -49.64 7.80
C TRP A 480 22.11 -50.00 6.58
N GLN A 481 22.56 -50.98 5.79
CA GLN A 481 21.82 -51.48 4.62
C GLN A 481 20.46 -52.08 5.01
N ALA A 482 20.41 -52.84 6.12
CA ALA A 482 19.15 -53.40 6.64
C ALA A 482 18.16 -52.29 7.07
N LEU A 483 18.64 -51.26 7.76
CA LEU A 483 17.80 -50.11 8.12
C LEU A 483 17.30 -49.33 6.89
N LEU A 484 18.17 -49.11 5.91
CA LEU A 484 17.80 -48.45 4.66
C LEU A 484 16.72 -49.23 3.90
N ALA A 485 16.85 -50.56 3.81
CA ALA A 485 15.84 -51.42 3.19
C ALA A 485 14.49 -51.37 3.93
N ALA A 486 14.51 -51.36 5.26
CA ALA A 486 13.30 -51.20 6.07
C ALA A 486 12.62 -49.84 5.83
N CYS A 487 13.39 -48.75 5.76
CA CYS A 487 12.84 -47.43 5.42
C CYS A 487 12.31 -47.36 3.98
N GLN A 488 12.93 -48.06 3.03
CA GLN A 488 12.46 -48.12 1.64
C GLN A 488 11.12 -48.87 1.53
N ALA A 489 10.88 -49.87 2.38
CA ALA A 489 9.61 -50.59 2.44
C ALA A 489 8.43 -49.70 2.85
N GLU A 490 8.67 -48.60 3.56
CA GLU A 490 7.68 -47.55 3.88
C GLU A 490 7.29 -46.69 2.66
N GLY A 491 7.89 -46.92 1.49
CA GLY A 491 7.47 -46.31 0.22
C GLY A 491 8.16 -44.99 -0.14
N PHE A 492 9.31 -44.69 0.47
CA PHE A 492 10.14 -43.53 0.14
C PHE A 492 11.49 -43.97 -0.45
N PRO A 493 12.04 -43.25 -1.44
CA PRO A 493 13.46 -43.29 -1.73
C PRO A 493 14.25 -42.84 -0.48
N VAL A 494 15.31 -43.56 -0.14
CA VAL A 494 16.07 -43.32 1.11
C VAL A 494 17.54 -43.04 0.83
N ARG A 495 18.12 -42.07 1.54
CA ARG A 495 19.56 -41.75 1.51
C ARG A 495 20.13 -41.70 2.92
N LEU A 496 21.36 -42.20 3.08
CA LEU A 496 22.11 -42.09 4.33
C LEU A 496 23.10 -40.92 4.24
N LEU A 497 22.97 -39.96 5.15
CA LEU A 497 23.77 -38.75 5.18
C LEU A 497 24.25 -38.47 6.62
N ALA A 498 25.32 -37.71 6.77
CA ALA A 498 25.73 -37.12 8.04
C ALA A 498 25.43 -35.61 8.01
N TYR A 499 24.66 -35.13 8.98
CA TYR A 499 24.30 -33.71 9.10
C TYR A 499 23.98 -33.29 10.54
N GLU A 500 23.87 -31.98 10.76
CA GLU A 500 23.52 -31.36 12.04
C GLU A 500 22.08 -30.79 11.98
N PRO A 501 21.36 -30.73 13.11
CA PRO A 501 21.79 -31.13 14.45
C PRO A 501 21.73 -32.66 14.61
N GLU A 502 22.63 -33.24 15.42
CA GLU A 502 22.71 -34.70 15.61
C GLU A 502 21.42 -35.30 16.20
N HIS A 503 20.63 -34.50 16.91
CA HIS A 503 19.36 -34.93 17.49
C HIS A 503 18.24 -35.13 16.47
N LEU A 504 18.40 -34.62 15.23
CA LEU A 504 17.43 -34.82 14.15
C LEU A 504 17.71 -36.17 13.48
N PRO A 505 16.83 -37.18 13.63
CA PRO A 505 17.11 -38.54 13.19
C PRO A 505 16.95 -38.71 11.67
N MET A 506 15.94 -38.07 11.10
CA MET A 506 15.64 -38.14 9.67
C MET A 506 14.88 -36.89 9.22
N ILE A 507 15.03 -36.55 7.94
CA ILE A 507 14.31 -35.45 7.27
C ILE A 507 13.76 -35.94 5.94
N LEU A 508 12.59 -35.45 5.54
CA LEU A 508 11.97 -35.76 4.27
C LEU A 508 12.06 -34.55 3.35
N LEU A 509 12.81 -34.65 2.26
CA LEU A 509 13.06 -33.55 1.34
C LEU A 509 12.41 -33.80 -0.02
N TYR A 510 11.70 -32.81 -0.54
CA TYR A 510 11.07 -32.89 -1.85
C TYR A 510 12.02 -32.35 -2.95
N PRO A 511 11.97 -32.90 -4.17
CA PRO A 511 12.71 -32.38 -5.31
C PRO A 511 12.31 -30.93 -5.63
N ALA A 512 13.26 -30.14 -6.14
CA ALA A 512 13.00 -28.79 -6.60
C ALA A 512 11.90 -28.78 -7.69
N GLY A 513 10.89 -27.93 -7.56
CA GLY A 513 9.77 -27.82 -8.51
C GLY A 513 8.59 -28.78 -8.30
N ALA A 514 8.76 -29.87 -7.54
CA ALA A 514 7.68 -30.82 -7.22
C ALA A 514 6.49 -30.12 -6.51
N GLN A 515 6.77 -29.08 -5.74
CA GLN A 515 5.77 -28.29 -5.02
C GLN A 515 4.85 -27.50 -5.95
N LYS A 516 5.39 -26.83 -6.98
CA LYS A 516 4.60 -26.06 -7.97
C LYS A 516 3.65 -26.98 -8.73
N VAL A 517 4.10 -28.19 -9.03
CA VAL A 517 3.32 -29.25 -9.69
C VAL A 517 2.21 -29.77 -8.76
N ARG A 518 2.51 -30.15 -7.52
CA ARG A 518 1.51 -30.66 -6.57
C ARG A 518 0.46 -29.63 -6.17
N ARG A 519 0.85 -28.37 -5.92
CA ARG A 519 -0.09 -27.29 -5.59
C ARG A 519 -1.01 -26.99 -6.77
N ALA A 520 -0.49 -27.05 -7.99
CA ALA A 520 -1.31 -26.94 -9.20
C ALA A 520 -2.26 -28.13 -9.36
N GLN A 521 -1.84 -29.36 -9.04
CA GLN A 521 -2.71 -30.56 -9.00
C GLN A 521 -3.81 -30.43 -7.93
N HIS A 522 -3.46 -30.14 -6.68
CA HIS A 522 -4.41 -30.00 -5.59
C HIS A 522 -5.46 -28.90 -5.84
N ASN A 523 -5.03 -27.72 -6.31
CA ASN A 523 -5.95 -26.64 -6.70
C ASN A 523 -6.81 -27.02 -7.92
N MET A 524 -6.33 -27.91 -8.80
CA MET A 524 -7.13 -28.48 -9.89
C MET A 524 -8.20 -29.46 -9.37
N ASP A 525 -7.83 -30.30 -8.40
CA ASP A 525 -8.71 -31.31 -7.79
C ASP A 525 -9.79 -30.67 -6.92
N GLU A 526 -9.46 -29.63 -6.15
CA GLU A 526 -10.41 -28.82 -5.39
C GLU A 526 -11.28 -27.89 -6.27
N GLY A 527 -11.08 -27.88 -7.58
CA GLY A 527 -11.88 -27.08 -8.50
C GLY A 527 -11.63 -25.57 -8.41
N ARG A 528 -10.53 -25.12 -7.81
CA ARG A 528 -10.21 -23.70 -7.62
C ARG A 528 -9.89 -22.95 -8.93
N PHE A 529 -9.54 -23.67 -10.00
CA PHE A 529 -9.33 -23.08 -11.33
C PHE A 529 -10.57 -23.21 -12.22
N VAL A 530 -11.01 -22.08 -12.79
CA VAL A 530 -12.20 -21.97 -13.66
C VAL A 530 -11.79 -21.64 -15.10
N GLY A 531 -12.49 -22.20 -16.08
CA GLY A 531 -12.40 -21.79 -17.49
C GLY A 531 -11.02 -21.98 -18.14
N PRO A 532 -10.52 -21.02 -18.95
CA PRO A 532 -9.26 -21.15 -19.71
C PRO A 532 -8.01 -21.42 -18.85
N ILE A 533 -7.99 -20.91 -17.61
CA ILE A 533 -6.89 -21.10 -16.67
C ILE A 533 -6.75 -22.58 -16.29
N ARG A 534 -7.86 -23.30 -16.13
CA ARG A 534 -7.85 -24.75 -15.82
C ARG A 534 -7.19 -25.55 -16.95
N SER A 535 -7.41 -25.18 -18.21
CA SER A 535 -6.79 -25.83 -19.37
C SER A 535 -5.29 -25.52 -19.47
N LEU A 536 -4.89 -24.29 -19.16
CA LEU A 536 -3.47 -23.89 -19.12
C LEU A 536 -2.70 -24.60 -18.01
N VAL A 537 -3.26 -24.65 -16.80
CA VAL A 537 -2.65 -25.35 -15.65
C VAL A 537 -2.56 -26.85 -15.93
N ARG A 538 -3.60 -27.46 -16.52
CA ARG A 538 -3.55 -28.87 -16.94
C ARG A 538 -2.43 -29.12 -17.94
N GLY A 539 -2.32 -28.28 -18.96
CA GLY A 539 -1.23 -28.38 -19.94
C GLY A 539 0.15 -28.11 -19.34
N PHE A 540 0.27 -27.33 -18.25
CA PHE A 540 1.51 -27.20 -17.48
C PHE A 540 1.85 -28.49 -16.71
N LEU A 541 0.87 -29.11 -16.06
CA LEU A 541 1.04 -30.36 -15.32
C LEU A 541 1.41 -31.55 -16.22
N GLU A 542 0.73 -31.69 -17.36
CA GLU A 542 1.00 -32.75 -18.35
C GLU A 542 2.42 -32.67 -18.93
N ARG A 543 2.98 -31.45 -19.05
CA ARG A 543 4.34 -31.21 -19.55
C ARG A 543 5.44 -31.50 -18.53
N GLN A 544 5.11 -31.56 -17.24
CA GLN A 544 6.12 -31.69 -16.18
C GLN A 544 6.57 -33.13 -15.89
N GLN A 545 5.91 -34.19 -16.42
CA GLN A 545 6.26 -35.63 -16.28
C GLN A 545 7.18 -35.95 -15.08
N VAL A 546 6.74 -35.63 -13.85
CA VAL A 546 7.47 -36.00 -12.64
C VAL A 546 6.94 -37.35 -12.19
N ASP A 547 7.82 -38.33 -12.05
CA ASP A 547 7.50 -39.68 -11.57
C ASP A 547 6.79 -39.61 -10.21
N ASP A 548 5.69 -40.33 -10.02
CA ASP A 548 4.88 -40.29 -8.78
C ASP A 548 5.71 -40.69 -7.54
N ALA A 549 6.72 -41.55 -7.72
CA ALA A 549 7.67 -41.91 -6.68
C ALA A 549 8.60 -40.75 -6.27
N VAL A 550 8.97 -39.89 -7.22
CA VAL A 550 9.81 -38.70 -7.01
C VAL A 550 9.01 -37.60 -6.32
N MET A 551 7.70 -37.53 -6.54
CA MET A 551 6.81 -36.62 -5.84
C MET A 551 6.70 -36.92 -4.34
N LYS A 552 6.86 -38.18 -3.90
CA LYS A 552 6.79 -38.58 -2.48
C LYS A 552 7.90 -38.00 -1.58
N GLY A 553 8.94 -37.43 -2.18
CA GLY A 553 10.10 -36.91 -1.44
C GLY A 553 11.10 -38.01 -1.08
N VAL A 554 12.33 -37.62 -0.81
CA VAL A 554 13.45 -38.50 -0.44
C VAL A 554 13.68 -38.39 1.06
N LEU A 555 13.61 -39.54 1.75
CA LEU A 555 13.88 -39.62 3.17
C LEU A 555 15.39 -39.71 3.41
N HIS A 556 15.93 -38.76 4.15
CA HIS A 556 17.34 -38.69 4.47
C HIS A 556 17.54 -39.06 5.94
N LEU A 557 18.34 -40.09 6.20
CA LEU A 557 18.67 -40.58 7.54
C LEU A 557 19.96 -39.92 8.02
N ASN A 558 19.98 -39.48 9.28
CA ASN A 558 21.17 -38.89 9.91
C ASN A 558 22.05 -39.96 10.56
N ALA A 559 23.17 -40.29 9.93
CA ALA A 559 24.16 -41.22 10.45
C ALA A 559 24.80 -40.76 11.78
N ARG A 560 24.77 -39.46 12.09
CA ARG A 560 25.26 -38.92 13.37
C ARG A 560 24.26 -39.12 14.52
N ASN A 561 23.00 -39.41 14.23
CA ASN A 561 21.98 -39.50 15.27
C ASN A 561 22.20 -40.71 16.21
N PRO A 562 22.27 -40.50 17.53
CA PRO A 562 22.50 -41.60 18.48
C PRO A 562 21.36 -42.62 18.55
N LEU A 563 20.10 -42.18 18.43
CA LEU A 563 18.93 -43.06 18.47
C LEU A 563 18.90 -43.96 17.23
N LEU A 564 19.14 -43.37 16.06
CA LEU A 564 19.15 -44.08 14.79
C LEU A 564 20.28 -45.12 14.73
N ARG A 565 21.45 -44.82 15.32
CA ARG A 565 22.54 -45.81 15.52
C ARG A 565 22.12 -46.97 16.43
N ARG A 566 21.37 -46.71 17.50
CA ARG A 566 20.83 -47.79 18.36
C ARG A 566 19.81 -48.65 17.63
N ILE A 567 18.89 -48.05 16.88
CA ILE A 567 17.88 -48.77 16.09
C ILE A 567 18.56 -49.64 15.02
N ARG A 568 19.57 -49.10 14.34
CA ARG A 568 20.42 -49.84 13.41
C ARG A 568 21.02 -51.09 14.07
N ASP A 569 21.54 -50.98 15.28
CA ASP A 569 22.20 -52.09 15.99
C ASP A 569 21.21 -53.13 16.57
N MET A 570 19.94 -52.77 16.79
CA MET A 570 18.87 -53.72 17.15
C MET A 570 18.54 -54.68 16.00
N GLY A 571 18.55 -54.17 14.77
CA GLY A 571 18.21 -54.92 13.57
C GLY A 571 16.71 -55.25 13.41
N PRO A 572 16.28 -55.70 12.21
CA PRO A 572 14.86 -55.88 11.87
C PRO A 572 14.11 -56.93 12.69
N GLU A 573 14.83 -57.92 13.21
CA GLU A 573 14.27 -59.04 14.00
C GLU A 573 13.83 -58.63 15.41
N HIS A 574 14.23 -57.44 15.87
CA HIS A 574 13.89 -56.97 17.21
C HIS A 574 12.44 -56.46 17.26
N ALA A 575 11.66 -56.89 18.25
CA ALA A 575 10.22 -56.59 18.36
C ALA A 575 9.88 -55.08 18.29
N ASN A 576 10.75 -54.23 18.84
CA ASN A 576 10.55 -52.78 18.83
C ASN A 576 11.11 -52.06 17.58
N PHE A 577 11.77 -52.76 16.66
CA PHE A 577 12.42 -52.13 15.51
C PHE A 577 11.42 -51.42 14.59
N ALA A 578 10.39 -52.14 14.13
CA ALA A 578 9.38 -51.56 13.23
C ALA A 578 8.55 -50.44 13.87
N PRO A 579 8.05 -50.57 15.12
CA PRO A 579 7.36 -49.47 15.80
C PRO A 579 8.23 -48.21 15.97
N LEU A 580 9.50 -48.35 16.35
CA LEU A 580 10.40 -47.21 16.49
C LEU A 580 10.67 -46.53 15.14
N LEU A 581 10.85 -47.32 14.09
CA LEU A 581 11.07 -46.79 12.74
C LEU A 581 9.84 -46.03 12.24
N SER A 582 8.64 -46.60 12.42
CA SER A 582 7.35 -46.00 12.07
C SER A 582 7.16 -44.62 12.72
N ILE A 583 7.46 -44.49 14.02
CA ILE A 583 7.39 -43.21 14.75
C ILE A 583 8.36 -42.19 14.13
N LEU A 584 9.59 -42.59 13.82
CA LEU A 584 10.58 -41.68 13.25
C LEU A 584 10.16 -41.19 11.86
N VAL A 585 9.62 -42.08 11.01
CA VAL A 585 9.12 -41.73 9.68
C VAL A 585 7.93 -40.78 9.77
N ALA A 586 6.96 -41.06 10.65
CA ALA A 586 5.82 -40.18 10.89
C ALA A 586 6.28 -38.78 11.36
N ASN A 587 7.24 -38.71 12.29
CA ASN A 587 7.83 -37.45 12.72
C ASN A 587 8.56 -36.71 11.59
N ALA A 588 9.28 -37.42 10.70
CA ALA A 588 9.94 -36.82 9.55
C ALA A 588 8.94 -36.18 8.58
N ARG A 589 7.80 -36.86 8.37
CA ARG A 589 6.68 -36.37 7.55
C ARG A 589 6.04 -35.14 8.17
N MET A 590 5.74 -35.18 9.47
CA MET A 590 5.18 -34.03 10.18
C MET A 590 6.13 -32.84 10.20
N PHE A 591 7.42 -33.08 10.47
CA PHE A 591 8.44 -32.05 10.49
C PHE A 591 8.68 -31.46 9.09
N ALA A 592 8.42 -32.21 8.02
CA ALA A 592 8.48 -31.68 6.65
C ALA A 592 7.70 -30.39 6.54
N GLY A 593 6.52 -30.32 7.18
CA GLY A 593 5.65 -29.14 7.23
C GLY A 593 5.07 -28.76 5.85
N GLN A 594 5.83 -29.00 4.77
CA GLN A 594 5.44 -28.91 3.38
C GLN A 594 4.34 -29.92 3.10
N ASN A 595 3.19 -29.43 2.64
CA ASN A 595 2.15 -30.28 2.06
C ASN A 595 1.56 -31.32 3.03
N LEU A 596 1.61 -31.11 4.34
CA LEU A 596 0.93 -31.96 5.31
C LEU A 596 -0.54 -31.51 5.40
N SER A 597 -1.44 -32.22 4.71
CA SER A 597 -2.88 -31.97 4.87
C SER A 597 -3.33 -32.28 6.31
N ALA A 598 -4.48 -31.75 6.73
CA ALA A 598 -5.04 -32.10 8.03
C ALA A 598 -5.25 -33.63 8.18
N GLN A 599 -5.61 -34.31 7.09
CA GLN A 599 -5.77 -35.76 7.05
C GLN A 599 -4.43 -36.49 7.19
N ASP A 600 -3.38 -36.04 6.51
CA ASP A 600 -2.04 -36.62 6.62
C ASP A 600 -1.45 -36.42 8.03
N ALA A 601 -1.71 -35.27 8.65
CA ALA A 601 -1.31 -35.00 10.03
C ALA A 601 -1.99 -35.98 11.00
N ILE A 602 -3.31 -36.19 10.87
CA ILE A 602 -4.07 -37.14 11.67
C ILE A 602 -3.52 -38.56 11.49
N ALA A 603 -3.29 -38.99 10.24
CA ALA A 603 -2.73 -40.31 9.96
C ALA A 603 -1.34 -40.50 10.58
N CYS A 604 -0.49 -39.46 10.59
CA CYS A 604 0.80 -39.51 11.27
C CYS A 604 0.62 -39.68 12.79
N PHE A 605 -0.33 -38.99 13.42
CA PHE A 605 -0.62 -39.14 14.85
C PHE A 605 -1.18 -40.53 15.18
N GLU A 606 -2.09 -41.07 14.36
CA GLU A 606 -2.61 -42.43 14.51
C GLU A 606 -1.46 -43.45 14.43
N GLN A 607 -0.60 -43.32 13.41
CA GLN A 607 0.58 -44.17 13.24
C GLN A 607 1.53 -44.13 14.44
N ILE A 608 1.79 -42.94 15.00
CA ILE A 608 2.62 -42.76 16.20
C ILE A 608 1.96 -43.44 17.41
N ASN A 609 0.66 -43.22 17.61
CA ASN A 609 -0.07 -43.79 18.75
C ASN A 609 -0.09 -45.32 18.68
N THR A 610 -0.40 -45.92 17.53
CA THR A 610 -0.36 -47.38 17.35
C THR A 610 1.02 -47.95 17.64
N SER A 611 2.07 -47.27 17.18
CA SER A 611 3.46 -47.73 17.38
C SER A 611 3.89 -47.61 18.85
N LEU A 612 3.51 -46.54 19.55
CA LEU A 612 3.80 -46.37 20.98
C LEU A 612 3.04 -47.38 21.84
N SER A 613 1.77 -47.64 21.53
CA SER A 613 0.97 -48.68 22.19
C SER A 613 1.65 -50.05 22.08
N GLY A 614 2.08 -50.43 20.87
CA GLY A 614 2.83 -51.66 20.64
C GLY A 614 4.13 -51.77 21.45
N ILE A 615 4.90 -50.69 21.57
CA ILE A 615 6.15 -50.67 22.37
C ILE A 615 5.86 -50.77 23.87
N ALA A 616 4.81 -50.09 24.34
CA ALA A 616 4.45 -50.06 25.76
C ALA A 616 3.83 -51.38 26.25
N GLY A 617 3.58 -52.34 25.34
CA GLY A 617 2.77 -53.53 25.65
C GLY A 617 1.33 -53.17 26.00
N LEU A 618 0.95 -51.91 25.76
CA LEU A 618 -0.42 -51.46 25.77
C LEU A 618 -0.96 -51.94 24.42
N MET A 619 -1.50 -53.15 24.39
CA MET A 619 -2.44 -53.46 23.32
C MET A 619 -3.42 -52.28 23.27
N PRO A 620 -3.82 -51.78 22.07
CA PRO A 620 -4.95 -50.88 22.04
C PRO A 620 -6.02 -51.57 22.89
N ASP A 621 -6.50 -50.89 23.94
CA ASP A 621 -7.64 -51.39 24.69
C ASP A 621 -8.61 -51.87 23.63
N GLU A 622 -9.07 -53.10 23.75
CA GLU A 622 -10.25 -53.56 23.05
C GLU A 622 -11.40 -52.65 23.51
N ALA A 623 -11.46 -51.44 22.94
CA ALA A 623 -12.68 -50.69 22.73
C ALA A 623 -13.47 -51.41 21.62
N SER A 624 -13.61 -52.73 21.74
CA SER A 624 -14.70 -53.50 21.17
C SER A 624 -15.83 -53.52 22.18
N HIS A 625 -16.33 -52.34 22.54
CA HIS A 625 -17.76 -52.20 22.69
C HIS A 625 -18.13 -51.18 21.62
N GLY A 626 -18.36 -51.68 20.40
CA GLY A 626 -19.14 -50.89 19.45
C GLY A 626 -20.42 -50.43 20.16
N HIS A 627 -20.92 -49.25 19.80
CA HIS A 627 -22.06 -48.68 20.50
C HIS A 627 -23.21 -49.66 20.47
N ALA A 628 -23.70 -50.08 21.64
CA ALA A 628 -24.79 -51.06 21.71
C ALA A 628 -25.98 -50.54 20.90
N LEU A 629 -26.38 -51.29 19.88
CA LEU A 629 -27.50 -50.92 19.04
C LEU A 629 -28.78 -51.14 19.85
N THR A 630 -29.40 -50.07 20.32
CA THR A 630 -30.60 -50.19 21.18
C THR A 630 -31.89 -50.02 20.39
N ILE A 631 -32.93 -50.76 20.81
CA ILE A 631 -34.28 -50.68 20.25
C ILE A 631 -34.83 -49.24 20.37
N ARG A 632 -34.48 -48.54 21.46
CA ARG A 632 -34.91 -47.17 21.70
C ARG A 632 -34.29 -46.19 20.70
N GLN A 633 -33.01 -46.37 20.33
CA GLN A 633 -32.34 -45.54 19.34
C GLN A 633 -32.94 -45.73 17.95
N LEU A 634 -33.19 -46.98 17.54
CA LEU A 634 -33.80 -47.30 16.25
C LEU A 634 -35.26 -46.84 16.13
N THR A 635 -36.04 -46.98 17.21
CA THR A 635 -37.43 -46.48 17.23
C THR A 635 -37.49 -44.95 17.21
N ALA A 636 -36.53 -44.25 17.83
CA ALA A 636 -36.40 -42.79 17.72
C ALA A 636 -36.08 -42.33 16.29
N LEU A 637 -35.37 -43.15 15.51
CA LEU A 637 -35.08 -42.91 14.09
C LEU A 637 -36.22 -43.37 13.15
N GLY A 638 -37.39 -43.69 13.69
CA GLY A 638 -38.60 -43.98 12.91
C GLY A 638 -38.80 -45.47 12.56
N LEU A 639 -37.97 -46.38 13.08
CA LEU A 639 -38.15 -47.81 12.86
C LEU A 639 -39.25 -48.38 13.79
N GLN A 640 -40.14 -49.23 13.27
CA GLN A 640 -41.18 -49.86 14.10
C GLN A 640 -40.57 -50.78 15.17
N PRO A 641 -41.12 -50.85 16.40
CA PRO A 641 -40.50 -51.61 17.50
C PRO A 641 -40.23 -53.08 17.18
N ALA A 642 -41.11 -53.74 16.43
CA ALA A 642 -40.91 -55.13 16.00
C ALA A 642 -39.73 -55.28 15.02
N ALA A 643 -39.51 -54.31 14.13
CA ALA A 643 -38.38 -54.29 13.21
C ALA A 643 -37.08 -53.90 13.93
N ALA A 644 -37.14 -52.98 14.89
CA ALA A 644 -36.01 -52.63 15.74
C ALA A 644 -35.52 -53.84 16.56
N ASN A 645 -36.43 -54.61 17.16
CA ASN A 645 -36.06 -55.86 17.86
C ASN A 645 -35.33 -56.86 16.95
N ARG A 646 -35.78 -57.02 15.69
CA ARG A 646 -35.13 -57.91 14.74
C ARG A 646 -33.73 -57.42 14.36
N LEU A 647 -33.58 -56.11 14.18
CA LEU A 647 -32.29 -55.50 13.82
C LEU A 647 -31.28 -55.61 14.97
N THR A 648 -31.70 -55.35 16.22
CA THR A 648 -30.83 -55.48 17.41
C THR A 648 -30.55 -56.92 17.82
N ALA A 649 -31.37 -57.88 17.39
CA ALA A 649 -31.11 -59.30 17.59
C ALA A 649 -30.06 -59.85 16.61
N GLU A 650 -29.89 -59.20 15.45
CA GLU A 650 -28.91 -59.59 14.43
C GLU A 650 -27.60 -58.80 14.53
N PHE A 651 -27.67 -57.54 14.96
CA PHE A 651 -26.51 -56.67 15.11
C PHE A 651 -26.49 -56.09 16.53
N GLU A 652 -25.49 -56.49 17.32
CA GLU A 652 -25.34 -56.02 18.70
C GLU A 652 -24.80 -54.59 18.78
N THR A 653 -24.08 -54.12 17.76
CA THR A 653 -23.44 -52.79 17.73
C THR A 653 -23.79 -51.97 16.48
N VAL A 654 -23.76 -50.64 16.62
CA VAL A 654 -24.00 -49.69 15.52
C VAL A 654 -22.97 -49.90 14.41
N GLU A 655 -21.71 -50.15 14.76
CA GLU A 655 -20.62 -50.36 13.81
C GLU A 655 -20.80 -51.66 13.03
N ALA A 656 -21.26 -52.74 13.67
CA ALA A 656 -21.57 -54.01 12.99
C ALA A 656 -22.71 -53.84 11.98
N LEU A 657 -23.72 -53.02 12.31
CA LEU A 657 -24.77 -52.67 11.35
C LEU A 657 -24.21 -51.83 10.19
N LEU A 658 -23.43 -50.77 10.47
CA LEU A 658 -22.89 -49.87 9.44
C LEU A 658 -21.88 -50.53 8.47
N GLN A 659 -21.26 -51.64 8.89
CA GLN A 659 -20.38 -52.46 8.04
C GLN A 659 -21.15 -53.46 7.16
N SER A 660 -22.45 -53.69 7.42
CA SER A 660 -23.28 -54.59 6.63
C SER A 660 -23.93 -53.89 5.42
N ASP A 661 -24.32 -54.67 4.42
CA ASP A 661 -25.00 -54.13 3.24
C ASP A 661 -26.46 -53.79 3.58
N ALA A 662 -26.77 -52.50 3.61
CA ALA A 662 -28.09 -52.00 3.99
C ALA A 662 -29.22 -52.57 3.11
N GLN A 663 -28.97 -52.87 1.82
CA GLN A 663 -30.00 -53.37 0.94
C GLN A 663 -30.31 -54.85 1.23
N GLN A 664 -29.27 -55.66 1.47
CA GLN A 664 -29.45 -57.06 1.87
C GLN A 664 -30.12 -57.20 3.25
N VAL A 665 -29.73 -56.36 4.22
CA VAL A 665 -30.35 -56.36 5.56
C VAL A 665 -31.82 -55.95 5.49
N ALA A 666 -32.14 -54.94 4.68
CA ALA A 666 -33.52 -54.49 4.47
C ALA A 666 -34.42 -55.61 3.90
N GLU A 667 -33.93 -56.33 2.89
CA GLU A 667 -34.66 -57.45 2.28
C GLU A 667 -34.87 -58.60 3.27
N ARG A 668 -33.81 -59.02 3.97
CA ARG A 668 -33.83 -60.15 4.90
C ARG A 668 -34.73 -59.90 6.12
N LEU A 669 -34.74 -58.68 6.65
CA LEU A 669 -35.53 -58.32 7.84
C LEU A 669 -36.90 -57.70 7.50
N HIS A 670 -37.24 -57.65 6.21
CA HIS A 670 -38.45 -57.03 5.67
C HIS A 670 -38.65 -55.59 6.17
N ILE A 671 -37.58 -54.79 6.10
CA ILE A 671 -37.56 -53.36 6.42
C ILE A 671 -37.49 -52.57 5.11
N SER A 672 -38.11 -51.39 5.04
CA SER A 672 -38.01 -50.53 3.85
C SER A 672 -36.54 -50.16 3.57
N PRO A 673 -35.99 -50.41 2.37
CA PRO A 673 -34.61 -50.09 2.04
C PRO A 673 -34.28 -48.60 2.19
N LEU A 674 -35.24 -47.73 1.83
CA LEU A 674 -35.08 -46.28 1.97
C LEU A 674 -34.99 -45.89 3.45
N LEU A 675 -35.80 -46.48 4.31
CA LEU A 675 -35.79 -46.19 5.75
C LEU A 675 -34.49 -46.67 6.40
N LEU A 676 -34.01 -47.86 6.01
CA LEU A 676 -32.77 -48.41 6.55
C LEU A 676 -31.55 -47.59 6.08
N ALA A 677 -31.53 -47.13 4.83
CA ALA A 677 -30.49 -46.22 4.33
C ALA A 677 -30.46 -44.89 5.11
N THR A 678 -31.62 -44.30 5.43
CA THR A 678 -31.70 -43.09 6.27
C THR A 678 -31.17 -43.35 7.68
N ILE A 679 -31.49 -44.51 8.27
CA ILE A 679 -30.97 -44.90 9.59
C ILE A 679 -29.44 -45.05 9.55
N TYR A 680 -28.87 -45.62 8.48
CA TYR A 680 -27.41 -45.72 8.33
C TYR A 680 -26.74 -44.35 8.25
N GLU A 681 -27.31 -43.42 7.48
CA GLU A 681 -26.80 -42.05 7.38
C GLU A 681 -26.87 -41.32 8.73
N GLU A 682 -27.97 -41.44 9.46
CA GLU A 682 -28.12 -40.79 10.77
C GLU A 682 -27.21 -41.41 11.84
N LEU A 683 -27.03 -42.73 11.84
CA LEU A 683 -26.09 -43.41 12.74
C LEU A 683 -24.62 -43.03 12.45
N ARG A 684 -24.26 -42.75 11.19
CA ARG A 684 -22.92 -42.22 10.84
C ARG A 684 -22.68 -40.79 11.32
N ARG A 685 -23.74 -40.00 11.52
CA ARG A 685 -23.66 -38.58 11.89
C ARG A 685 -23.65 -38.32 13.40
N GLN A 686 -24.00 -39.30 14.23
CA GLN A 686 -24.04 -39.11 15.69
C GLN A 686 -22.64 -39.28 16.32
N PRO A 687 -22.11 -38.27 17.06
CA PRO A 687 -20.88 -38.41 17.82
C PRO A 687 -21.08 -39.23 19.10
N VAL A 688 -20.07 -40.05 19.43
CA VAL A 688 -19.98 -40.92 20.62
C VAL A 688 -20.19 -40.12 21.92
N ALA A 689 -21.23 -40.44 22.70
CA ALA A 689 -21.42 -39.90 24.05
C ALA A 689 -20.92 -40.91 25.10
N PRO A 690 -20.14 -40.49 26.12
CA PRO A 690 -19.70 -41.42 27.16
C PRO A 690 -20.86 -41.81 28.08
N THR A 691 -20.97 -43.11 28.34
CA THR A 691 -21.90 -43.73 29.29
C THR A 691 -21.60 -43.29 30.72
N THR A 692 -22.62 -42.76 31.39
CA THR A 692 -22.64 -42.45 32.82
C THR A 692 -22.57 -43.70 33.68
N GLU A 693 -21.49 -43.91 34.45
CA GLU A 693 -21.52 -44.42 35.83
C GLU A 693 -20.12 -44.31 36.50
N GLU A 694 -20.12 -43.73 37.70
CA GLU A 694 -19.10 -43.73 38.77
C GLU A 694 -17.69 -43.11 38.54
N ILE A 695 -17.53 -41.84 38.95
CA ILE A 695 -16.24 -41.26 39.38
C ILE A 695 -16.28 -41.06 40.90
N PRO A 696 -15.40 -41.71 41.70
CA PRO A 696 -15.09 -41.24 43.03
C PRO A 696 -14.11 -40.05 42.94
N THR A 697 -14.43 -39.02 43.71
CA THR A 697 -13.66 -37.78 43.88
C THR A 697 -12.22 -38.02 44.32
N ASN A 698 -11.24 -37.61 43.49
CA ASN A 698 -10.15 -36.70 43.86
C ASN A 698 -9.13 -36.58 42.73
N GLY A 699 -8.98 -35.36 42.21
CA GLY A 699 -7.96 -35.00 41.24
C GLY A 699 -8.46 -33.89 40.32
N LYS A 700 -8.26 -32.62 40.72
CA LYS A 700 -8.64 -31.44 39.92
C LYS A 700 -7.92 -31.44 38.57
N LEU A 701 -8.61 -31.84 37.51
CA LEU A 701 -8.34 -31.41 36.14
C LEU A 701 -9.05 -30.08 35.91
N LEU A 702 -8.28 -29.05 35.55
CA LEU A 702 -8.75 -27.70 35.23
C LEU A 702 -9.80 -27.75 34.13
N SER A 703 -10.93 -27.07 34.33
CA SER A 703 -12.05 -27.12 33.39
C SER A 703 -11.85 -26.12 32.24
N LEU A 704 -12.37 -26.45 31.06
CA LEU A 704 -12.41 -25.60 29.86
C LEU A 704 -13.06 -24.20 30.07
N ASN A 705 -13.69 -23.94 31.22
CA ASN A 705 -14.16 -22.61 31.59
C ASN A 705 -13.03 -21.66 32.03
N ASP A 706 -11.91 -22.18 32.56
CA ASP A 706 -10.76 -21.37 32.96
C ASP A 706 -9.97 -20.85 31.73
N ALA A 707 -10.02 -21.58 30.61
CA ALA A 707 -9.42 -21.19 29.33
C ALA A 707 -10.24 -20.12 28.57
N ARG A 708 -11.55 -20.04 28.83
CA ARG A 708 -12.41 -18.97 28.27
C ARG A 708 -12.21 -17.65 29.00
N GLN A 709 -12.08 -17.68 30.32
CA GLN A 709 -11.83 -16.46 31.11
C GLN A 709 -10.45 -15.84 30.84
N THR A 710 -9.44 -16.64 30.47
CA THR A 710 -8.12 -16.13 30.07
C THR A 710 -8.10 -15.55 28.64
N ARG A 711 -9.03 -15.97 27.77
CA ARG A 711 -9.16 -15.42 26.42
C ARG A 711 -9.88 -14.07 26.44
N ASP A 712 -10.95 -13.92 27.23
CA ASP A 712 -11.67 -12.65 27.36
C ASP A 712 -10.87 -11.59 28.14
N ALA A 713 -9.99 -12.00 29.06
CA ALA A 713 -9.07 -11.09 29.75
C ALA A 713 -7.97 -10.53 28.83
N ARG A 714 -7.48 -11.31 27.84
CA ARG A 714 -6.48 -10.84 26.86
C ARG A 714 -7.06 -9.89 25.82
N THR A 715 -8.29 -10.10 25.36
CA THR A 715 -8.94 -9.17 24.42
C THR A 715 -9.24 -7.80 25.07
N HIS A 716 -9.41 -7.74 26.40
CA HIS A 716 -9.59 -6.47 27.11
C HIS A 716 -8.29 -5.72 27.43
N GLU A 717 -7.14 -6.40 27.46
CA GLU A 717 -5.82 -5.78 27.57
C GLU A 717 -5.30 -5.27 26.21
N GLU A 718 -5.59 -5.95 25.10
CA GLU A 718 -5.21 -5.51 23.75
C GLU A 718 -5.99 -4.25 23.29
N LEU A 719 -7.25 -4.08 23.72
CA LEU A 719 -8.03 -2.87 23.41
C LEU A 719 -7.67 -1.63 24.26
N LYS A 720 -6.80 -1.77 25.27
CA LYS A 720 -6.35 -0.66 26.13
C LYS A 720 -4.95 -0.14 25.79
N ASN A 721 -4.21 -0.83 24.91
CA ASN A 721 -2.86 -0.42 24.49
C ASN A 721 -2.80 0.21 23.08
N ASP A 722 -3.92 0.33 22.36
CA ASP A 722 -4.02 1.08 21.10
C ASP A 722 -4.45 2.56 21.32
N GLY A 723 -4.05 3.12 22.46
CA GLY A 723 -4.37 4.49 22.86
C GLY A 723 -3.27 5.15 23.68
N GLU A 724 -2.01 4.99 23.27
CA GLU A 724 -0.88 5.88 23.60
C GLU A 724 0.09 6.00 22.41
#